data_AF-D7BLE5-F1
#
_entry.id   AF-D7BLE5-F1
#
_cell.length_a   1.000
_cell.length_b   1.000
_cell.length_c   1.000
_cell.angle_alpha   90.00
_cell.angle_beta   90.00
_cell.angle_gamma   90.00
#
_symmetry.space_group_name_H-M   'P 1'
#
loop_
_entity.id
_entity.type
_entity.pdbx_description
1 polymer ?
#
loop_
_entity_poly.entity_id
_entity_poly.type
_entity_poly.pdbx_seq_one_letter_code
_entity_poly.pdbx_strand_id
1 'polypeptide(L)'
;MNAKLDAKSRFGDVFKSSFIFVAAIVALVFGPLRAIAADADLYEAYQIGTEKESTNQFFMREVGKEEGKPVYCVNLHKERPPVKERLNSNTGKKEFPQYAKQDATSDFARYTDGDKSSLNSRLMFALWNGYPNDAMGLKDAGAIDNIQAFTSATQHAVWHITDGYDSPLASQNDTTAKIYKVLIGEAQEFDYFNTKIKPQKVPTELKLSVYEPLNNVPNEGYKQWQNLISTEFVNEVGESVKPKPVKPGEGEGEKFFEFSFKKLDMDNNVPVIGAGLKIQDQNKKAGVKTSLEGVGTNIHQWDTSDTAQKIWLKPGAYLLYETKIAGGYVLPDSGLKTPLNMLEVNDDGKVTLADTGSKYVKTENTAINVYNKRNAEVPKPNSAGKKKIRISKFAEGATAQELKNAELALYKGEYSQEVPGDIVAIKTWISGPVIDVELDEGSYTLVEKNAPEGFDKAENIVFKNESGKVFLKNGDRWSETTKLVPVDATPFRAYSDFNDESTSWKGTPFGKFYYIDHDKKNESVDGDEVIYCFNVNRKAPMESYDYGESVNAWDKVEPKFKAEYDQKSMKGYAHKPRIEDPLKFGEAIQRVIYAGYPKNAMKFGDELTPAAFRTITQLAIYNFSDSFGLEEIAKLNENEAHGFFGILKPENVKIKEAYEKLIQYAVSDSELPEDSRVPFYVTNNIEYQNFIGTWMNPQSVIPVVEMIDKVIVPQDKAKTASVVFSKVVAGQGDELKGASLKVVKGEKADGEVVKSWTSTGTPETFALEPGVYTLVEDQAPLGFMKAEAITFRVGFDKDHANGMVEIKAGDKWTLAKNSVVVMQDKAKTASVVFSKVVAGQGDELKGASLKVVKGEKADGEVVKSWTSTGTPETFALEPGVYTLVEDQAPLGFMKAEAITFRVGFDKDHANGMVEIKAGDKWTLAKNSVVVMQDEREKTPDTPTKPEEPKTPEAPKVVPSPKFEDSKKSGLARTGLDLGVAGMVATGLIAAGVLGLAARKRNKA
;
A
#
# COMPACT_ATOMS: atom_id res chain seq x y z
N MET A 1 92.55 6.58 0.59
CA MET A 1 93.08 5.26 0.98
C MET A 1 92.18 4.67 2.06
N ASN A 2 92.13 3.34 2.14
CA ASN A 2 91.50 2.49 3.16
C ASN A 2 91.67 3.03 4.61
N ALA A 3 90.90 2.66 5.64
CA ALA A 3 89.60 2.02 5.87
C ALA A 3 89.56 1.59 7.36
N LYS A 4 88.35 1.55 7.97
CA LYS A 4 87.91 0.65 9.07
C LYS A 4 88.34 0.85 10.55
N LEU A 5 87.36 0.44 11.39
CA LEU A 5 87.43 -0.20 12.74
C LEU A 5 87.45 0.64 14.04
N ASP A 6 86.26 1.11 14.43
CA ASP A 6 85.48 0.66 15.61
C ASP A 6 86.15 -0.19 16.73
N ALA A 7 86.00 0.22 18.02
CA ALA A 7 85.49 -0.64 19.12
C ALA A 7 85.48 0.00 20.55
N LYS A 8 84.27 0.27 21.08
CA LYS A 8 83.72 0.05 22.45
C LYS A 8 84.52 0.19 23.78
N SER A 9 83.73 0.64 24.80
CA SER A 9 83.61 0.15 26.21
C SER A 9 84.00 1.17 27.32
N ARG A 10 83.42 1.22 28.54
CA ARG A 10 82.22 0.58 29.16
C ARG A 10 81.90 1.22 30.54
N PHE A 11 80.64 1.14 30.99
CA PHE A 11 80.12 1.13 32.40
C PHE A 11 80.29 2.32 33.39
N GLY A 12 79.21 2.58 34.17
CA GLY A 12 79.32 2.81 35.62
C GLY A 12 78.45 3.92 36.23
N ASP A 13 77.31 3.57 36.85
CA ASP A 13 76.40 4.50 37.58
C ASP A 13 76.83 4.83 39.04
N VAL A 14 76.17 5.84 39.62
CA VAL A 14 75.25 5.80 40.81
C VAL A 14 75.49 6.94 41.86
N PHE A 15 74.37 7.59 42.25
CA PHE A 15 73.96 8.15 43.56
C PHE A 15 73.58 9.66 43.68
N LYS A 16 72.53 9.90 44.49
CA LYS A 16 71.77 11.17 44.71
C LYS A 16 72.01 11.76 46.11
N SER A 17 71.80 13.07 46.31
CA SER A 17 71.23 13.66 47.56
C SER A 17 70.88 15.17 47.46
N SER A 18 69.68 15.56 47.95
CA SER A 18 69.28 16.67 48.88
C SER A 18 70.02 18.04 48.92
N PHE A 19 69.42 19.23 49.24
CA PHE A 19 68.01 19.73 49.34
C PHE A 19 67.95 21.28 49.63
N ILE A 20 66.74 21.89 49.51
CA ILE A 20 66.15 23.02 50.32
C ILE A 20 66.70 24.49 50.22
N PHE A 21 65.93 25.34 49.48
CA PHE A 21 65.07 26.48 49.95
C PHE A 21 65.58 27.93 50.26
N VAL A 22 64.62 28.89 50.11
CA VAL A 22 64.56 30.35 50.48
C VAL A 22 65.07 31.39 49.46
N ALA A 23 64.34 32.52 49.35
CA ALA A 23 64.41 33.57 48.33
C ALA A 23 64.62 34.99 48.91
N ALA A 24 65.04 35.96 48.08
CA ALA A 24 64.71 37.41 48.24
C ALA A 24 65.02 38.28 46.99
N ILE A 25 63.95 38.80 46.37
CA ILE A 25 63.71 40.11 45.74
C ILE A 25 64.91 41.10 45.61
N VAL A 26 65.17 41.60 44.38
CA VAL A 26 64.97 43.01 43.92
C VAL A 26 65.16 43.05 42.39
N ALA A 27 64.30 43.79 41.69
CA ALA A 27 64.33 44.00 40.24
C ALA A 27 64.71 45.45 39.87
N LEU A 28 65.02 45.69 38.58
CA LEU A 28 65.34 46.99 37.94
C LEU A 28 66.72 47.52 38.40
N VAL A 29 67.75 47.66 37.54
CA VAL A 29 67.83 48.36 36.24
C VAL A 29 68.88 47.67 35.35
N PHE A 30 68.80 47.87 34.03
CA PHE A 30 69.58 47.22 32.95
C PHE A 30 69.20 45.76 32.70
N GLY A 31 68.61 45.51 31.52
CA GLY A 31 68.48 44.14 31.00
C GLY A 31 69.87 43.57 30.69
N PRO A 32 70.15 42.30 31.04
CA PRO A 32 71.45 41.72 30.74
C PRO A 32 71.65 41.55 29.23
N LEU A 33 72.85 41.86 28.74
CA LEU A 33 73.28 41.35 27.45
C LEU A 33 73.14 39.82 27.47
N ARG A 34 72.28 39.26 26.63
CA ARG A 34 72.37 37.84 26.31
C ARG A 34 73.65 37.64 25.49
N ALA A 35 74.64 36.99 26.09
CA ALA A 35 75.74 36.42 25.34
C ALA A 35 75.16 35.45 24.30
N ILE A 36 75.49 35.64 23.04
CA ILE A 36 75.04 34.78 21.95
C ILE A 36 75.75 33.43 22.11
N ALA A 37 74.98 32.37 22.34
CA ALA A 37 75.50 31.00 22.31
C ALA A 37 75.91 30.65 20.87
N ALA A 38 77.07 30.02 20.70
CA ALA A 38 77.72 29.82 19.41
C ALA A 38 77.14 28.67 18.56
N ASP A 39 75.83 28.40 18.68
CA ASP A 39 75.13 27.32 17.96
C ASP A 39 73.62 27.63 17.80
N ALA A 40 73.27 28.92 17.68
CA ALA A 40 71.93 29.36 17.30
C ALA A 40 71.89 29.57 15.78
N ASP A 41 70.97 28.88 15.09
CA ASP A 41 70.70 29.10 13.66
C ASP A 41 70.52 30.59 13.37
N LEU A 42 71.49 31.19 12.70
CA LEU A 42 71.46 32.60 12.34
C LEU A 42 70.83 32.74 10.95
N TYR A 43 69.80 33.57 10.83
CA TYR A 43 69.11 33.79 9.57
C TYR A 43 69.37 35.21 9.04
N GLU A 44 69.32 35.40 7.72
CA GLU A 44 69.39 36.69 7.06
C GLU A 44 68.20 36.89 6.09
N ALA A 45 67.65 38.12 6.08
CA ALA A 45 66.49 38.45 5.27
C ALA A 45 66.80 39.49 4.18
N TYR A 46 66.23 39.29 3.01
CA TYR A 46 66.39 40.18 1.86
C TYR A 46 65.09 40.34 1.06
N GLN A 47 65.04 41.40 0.27
CA GLN A 47 63.93 41.73 -0.62
C GLN A 47 64.36 41.49 -2.08
N ILE A 48 63.47 40.93 -2.91
CA ILE A 48 63.72 40.86 -4.36
C ILE A 48 63.22 42.16 -5.02
N GLY A 49 64.01 42.70 -5.94
CA GLY A 49 63.67 43.91 -6.70
C GLY A 49 64.91 44.72 -7.07
N THR A 50 64.70 45.97 -7.47
CA THR A 50 65.77 46.96 -7.68
C THR A 50 65.63 48.12 -6.69
N GLU A 51 66.67 48.96 -6.59
CA GLU A 51 66.61 50.19 -5.76
C GLU A 51 65.56 51.20 -6.25
N LYS A 52 65.08 51.08 -7.49
CA LYS A 52 64.02 51.93 -8.07
C LYS A 52 62.64 51.26 -8.04
N GLU A 53 62.61 49.93 -8.04
CA GLU A 53 61.40 49.11 -8.11
C GLU A 53 61.50 47.99 -7.07
N SER A 54 61.11 48.31 -5.83
CA SER A 54 61.06 47.35 -4.72
C SER A 54 59.77 46.52 -4.76
N THR A 55 59.85 45.20 -4.69
CA THR A 55 58.65 44.33 -4.66
C THR A 55 58.23 43.99 -3.23
N ASN A 56 57.02 43.49 -3.00
CA ASN A 56 56.60 42.95 -1.70
C ASN A 56 57.03 41.48 -1.49
N GLN A 57 58.13 41.04 -2.13
CA GLN A 57 58.64 39.68 -2.05
C GLN A 57 59.88 39.65 -1.15
N PHE A 58 59.71 39.13 0.08
CA PHE A 58 60.76 39.01 1.08
C PHE A 58 61.12 37.55 1.29
N PHE A 59 62.40 37.27 1.47
CA PHE A 59 62.95 35.93 1.64
C PHE A 59 63.87 35.90 2.86
N MET A 60 63.85 34.77 3.55
CA MET A 60 64.72 34.45 4.67
C MET A 60 65.53 33.20 4.34
N ARG A 61 66.82 33.21 4.65
CA ARG A 61 67.69 32.02 4.60
C ARG A 61 68.57 31.93 5.82
N GLU A 62 69.03 30.73 6.14
CA GLU A 62 70.12 30.53 7.10
C GLU A 62 71.41 31.14 6.51
N VAL A 63 72.20 31.85 7.33
CA VAL A 63 73.39 32.57 6.89
C VAL A 63 74.39 31.60 6.23
N GLY A 64 74.77 31.89 4.99
CA GLY A 64 75.66 31.04 4.20
C GLY A 64 74.98 29.96 3.36
N LYS A 65 73.64 29.85 3.38
CA LYS A 65 72.88 29.11 2.35
C LYS A 65 72.58 30.01 1.16
N GLU A 66 72.29 29.41 0.00
CA GLU A 66 71.86 30.16 -1.19
C GLU A 66 70.33 30.32 -1.24
N GLU A 67 69.58 29.23 -0.97
CA GLU A 67 68.10 29.20 -1.07
C GLU A 67 67.41 29.96 0.07
N GLY A 68 66.55 30.92 -0.30
CA GLY A 68 65.64 31.60 0.63
C GLY A 68 64.22 31.05 0.58
N LYS A 69 63.58 30.91 1.74
CA LYS A 69 62.13 30.66 1.86
C LYS A 69 61.39 32.00 1.91
N PRO A 70 60.20 32.13 1.28
CA PRO A 70 59.41 33.36 1.39
C PRO A 70 58.96 33.59 2.84
N VAL A 71 58.90 34.86 3.23
CA VAL A 71 58.43 35.33 4.53
C VAL A 71 57.62 36.61 4.36
N TYR A 72 56.78 36.94 5.33
CA TYR A 72 56.00 38.18 5.32
C TYR A 72 56.38 39.08 6.48
N CYS A 73 56.50 40.38 6.20
CA CYS A 73 56.86 41.39 7.19
C CYS A 73 55.63 41.81 8.01
N VAL A 74 55.86 42.13 9.28
CA VAL A 74 54.91 42.79 10.20
C VAL A 74 55.62 43.94 10.92
N ASN A 75 54.87 44.79 11.63
CA ASN A 75 55.36 46.07 12.16
C ASN A 75 55.70 47.06 11.04
N LEU A 76 54.73 47.39 10.16
CA LEU A 76 54.88 48.24 8.98
C LEU A 76 55.60 49.58 9.26
N HIS A 77 55.53 50.07 10.50
CA HIS A 77 56.22 51.28 10.97
C HIS A 77 57.76 51.13 11.14
N LYS A 78 58.34 49.95 10.90
CA LYS A 78 59.79 49.65 10.95
C LYS A 78 60.36 49.45 9.54
N GLU A 79 61.69 49.45 9.39
CA GLU A 79 62.33 49.24 8.07
C GLU A 79 62.19 47.77 7.62
N ARG A 80 61.69 47.54 6.40
CA ARG A 80 61.63 46.20 5.80
C ARG A 80 63.02 45.73 5.31
N PRO A 81 63.26 44.41 5.15
CA PRO A 81 64.52 43.89 4.61
C PRO A 81 64.91 44.55 3.26
N PRO A 82 66.20 44.80 2.99
CA PRO A 82 66.65 45.57 1.82
C PRO A 82 66.89 44.69 0.58
N VAL A 83 66.92 45.31 -0.60
CA VAL A 83 67.29 44.66 -1.89
C VAL A 83 68.79 44.42 -2.07
N LYS A 84 69.63 45.02 -1.23
CA LYS A 84 71.09 44.84 -1.19
C LYS A 84 71.59 44.92 0.24
N GLU A 85 72.71 44.25 0.50
CA GLU A 85 73.48 44.32 1.74
C GLU A 85 73.71 45.78 2.18
N ARG A 86 73.51 46.05 3.46
CA ARG A 86 73.78 47.35 4.09
C ARG A 86 74.82 47.19 5.19
N LEU A 87 75.40 48.32 5.63
CA LEU A 87 76.36 48.30 6.75
C LEU A 87 75.64 47.85 8.03
N ASN A 88 76.04 46.72 8.60
CA ASN A 88 75.55 46.29 9.91
C ASN A 88 76.36 47.00 11.02
N SER A 89 75.66 47.75 11.88
CA SER A 89 76.24 48.49 13.01
C SER A 89 76.98 47.60 14.01
N ASN A 90 76.62 46.32 14.09
CA ASN A 90 77.13 45.40 15.10
C ASN A 90 78.40 44.67 14.65
N THR A 91 78.58 44.47 13.33
CA THR A 91 79.69 43.69 12.75
C THR A 91 80.65 44.54 11.90
N GLY A 92 80.23 45.75 11.49
CA GLY A 92 80.99 46.63 10.60
C GLY A 92 81.06 46.17 9.14
N LYS A 93 80.36 45.09 8.77
CA LYS A 93 80.34 44.53 7.41
C LYS A 93 79.15 45.02 6.61
N LYS A 94 79.23 44.91 5.28
CA LYS A 94 78.05 44.90 4.42
C LYS A 94 77.47 43.48 4.44
N GLU A 95 76.23 43.36 4.88
CA GLU A 95 75.49 42.11 4.95
C GLU A 95 73.98 42.39 4.97
N PHE A 96 73.15 41.37 4.86
CA PHE A 96 71.71 41.48 5.05
C PHE A 96 71.36 41.52 6.55
N PRO A 97 70.21 42.10 6.95
CA PRO A 97 69.78 42.10 8.34
C PRO A 97 69.64 40.69 8.88
N GLN A 98 70.17 40.48 10.09
CA GLN A 98 70.24 39.19 10.77
C GLN A 98 69.08 39.01 11.74
N TYR A 99 68.61 37.77 11.85
CA TYR A 99 67.40 37.40 12.59
C TYR A 99 67.60 36.13 13.41
N ALA A 100 66.94 36.08 14.57
CA ALA A 100 66.75 34.87 15.35
C ALA A 100 65.38 34.27 15.07
N LYS A 101 65.33 32.96 14.81
CA LYS A 101 64.09 32.18 14.68
C LYS A 101 63.54 31.86 16.07
N GLN A 102 62.26 32.14 16.27
CA GLN A 102 61.49 31.78 17.45
C GLN A 102 60.79 30.44 17.25
N ASP A 103 60.49 29.76 18.37
CA ASP A 103 59.65 28.55 18.37
C ASP A 103 58.32 28.80 17.65
N ALA A 104 57.83 27.78 16.94
CA ALA A 104 56.59 27.89 16.20
C ALA A 104 55.41 28.15 17.15
N THR A 105 54.70 29.24 16.91
CA THR A 105 53.62 29.75 17.74
C THR A 105 52.31 29.81 16.94
N SER A 106 51.18 29.82 17.65
CA SER A 106 49.88 30.26 17.13
C SER A 106 49.43 31.59 17.75
N ASP A 107 50.24 32.17 18.65
CA ASP A 107 50.06 33.48 19.24
C ASP A 107 51.10 34.48 18.70
N PHE A 108 50.62 35.45 17.93
CA PHE A 108 51.43 36.44 17.20
C PHE A 108 51.35 37.84 17.81
N ALA A 109 50.45 38.08 18.77
CA ALA A 109 50.19 39.41 19.32
C ALA A 109 51.48 40.09 19.81
N ARG A 110 52.34 39.35 20.53
CA ARG A 110 53.64 39.84 21.05
C ARG A 110 54.67 40.26 20.00
N TYR A 111 54.44 39.93 18.73
CA TYR A 111 55.35 40.20 17.60
C TYR A 111 54.80 41.24 16.61
N THR A 112 53.59 41.75 16.85
CA THR A 112 52.85 42.67 15.98
C THR A 112 52.39 43.89 16.78
N ASP A 113 51.98 44.97 16.12
CA ASP A 113 51.55 46.20 16.81
C ASP A 113 50.03 46.25 17.09
N GLY A 114 49.32 45.13 16.92
CA GLY A 114 47.86 45.06 17.03
C GLY A 114 47.36 43.95 17.94
N ASP A 115 46.96 44.29 19.17
CA ASP A 115 46.07 43.43 19.96
C ASP A 115 44.62 43.66 19.50
N LYS A 116 44.19 42.80 18.56
CA LYS A 116 42.84 42.82 17.98
C LYS A 116 42.22 41.44 18.06
N SER A 117 40.94 41.37 18.41
CA SER A 117 40.17 40.13 18.41
C SER A 117 40.31 39.42 17.06
N SER A 118 40.55 38.11 17.10
CA SER A 118 40.82 37.24 15.93
C SER A 118 42.11 37.49 15.12
N LEU A 119 43.08 38.30 15.60
CA LEU A 119 44.40 38.47 14.97
C LEU A 119 45.00 37.13 14.51
N ASN A 120 45.18 36.21 15.46
CA ASN A 120 45.87 34.94 15.25
C ASN A 120 45.17 34.09 14.18
N SER A 121 43.85 33.91 14.25
CA SER A 121 43.11 33.09 13.29
C SER A 121 43.01 33.74 11.89
N ARG A 122 42.87 35.06 11.80
CA ARG A 122 42.88 35.79 10.52
C ARG A 122 44.26 35.72 9.85
N LEU A 123 45.34 35.86 10.61
CA LEU A 123 46.70 35.79 10.11
C LEU A 123 47.06 34.39 9.60
N MET A 124 46.67 33.34 10.34
CA MET A 124 46.82 31.95 9.85
C MET A 124 46.00 31.72 8.57
N PHE A 125 44.77 32.20 8.52
CA PHE A 125 43.92 32.08 7.33
C PHE A 125 44.52 32.76 6.09
N ALA A 126 45.03 33.99 6.25
CA ALA A 126 45.66 34.75 5.18
C ALA A 126 46.95 34.08 4.67
N LEU A 127 47.76 33.50 5.55
CA LEU A 127 49.01 32.82 5.18
C LEU A 127 48.80 31.39 4.64
N TRP A 128 47.69 30.72 5.01
CA TRP A 128 47.29 29.41 4.50
C TRP A 128 46.72 29.48 3.07
N ASN A 129 45.86 30.47 2.82
CA ASN A 129 45.24 30.69 1.51
C ASN A 129 46.12 31.56 0.59
N GLY A 130 47.00 32.39 1.14
CA GLY A 130 47.93 33.24 0.40
C GLY A 130 49.14 32.51 -0.19
N TYR A 131 49.99 33.26 -0.89
CA TYR A 131 51.24 32.73 -1.45
C TYR A 131 52.25 32.37 -0.33
N PRO A 132 53.06 31.30 -0.44
CA PRO A 132 53.13 30.31 -1.49
C PRO A 132 52.11 29.18 -1.36
N ASN A 133 51.46 29.04 -0.20
CA ASN A 133 50.66 27.87 0.19
C ASN A 133 49.46 27.64 -0.71
N ASP A 134 48.75 28.70 -1.11
CA ASP A 134 47.69 28.66 -2.11
C ASP A 134 46.66 27.54 -1.87
N ALA A 135 46.16 27.41 -0.63
CA ALA A 135 45.14 26.40 -0.31
C ALA A 135 43.87 26.54 -1.18
N MET A 136 43.59 27.77 -1.65
CA MET A 136 42.52 28.08 -2.60
C MET A 136 42.69 27.42 -3.97
N GLY A 137 43.93 27.09 -4.37
CA GLY A 137 44.25 26.59 -5.71
C GLY A 137 44.18 27.63 -6.82
N LEU A 138 44.46 28.90 -6.54
CA LEU A 138 44.36 29.97 -7.54
C LEU A 138 45.40 29.82 -8.67
N LYS A 139 46.58 29.25 -8.40
CA LYS A 139 47.57 28.92 -9.44
C LYS A 139 47.06 27.80 -10.35
N ASP A 140 46.57 26.71 -9.77
CA ASP A 140 46.02 25.55 -10.50
C ASP A 140 44.74 25.90 -11.27
N ALA A 141 43.97 26.88 -10.76
CA ALA A 141 42.82 27.48 -11.45
C ALA A 141 43.20 28.43 -12.60
N GLY A 142 44.49 28.70 -12.82
CA GLY A 142 44.96 29.66 -13.81
C GLY A 142 44.51 31.09 -13.51
N ALA A 143 44.16 31.40 -12.26
CA ALA A 143 43.73 32.74 -11.83
C ALA A 143 44.89 33.65 -11.45
N ILE A 144 46.08 33.08 -11.25
CA ILE A 144 47.33 33.80 -10.99
C ILE A 144 48.24 33.65 -12.21
N ASP A 145 48.33 34.72 -13.02
CA ASP A 145 49.33 34.88 -14.07
C ASP A 145 50.66 35.47 -13.53
N ASN A 146 50.58 36.25 -12.45
CA ASN A 146 51.71 36.93 -11.85
C ASN A 146 51.89 36.59 -10.36
N ILE A 147 52.94 35.82 -10.04
CA ILE A 147 53.32 35.46 -8.66
C ILE A 147 53.57 36.70 -7.78
N GLN A 148 54.20 37.75 -8.32
CA GLN A 148 54.49 38.98 -7.59
C GLN A 148 53.19 39.68 -7.13
N ALA A 149 52.12 39.61 -7.91
CA ALA A 149 50.81 40.12 -7.53
C ALA A 149 50.22 39.34 -6.35
N PHE A 150 50.28 37.99 -6.39
CA PHE A 150 49.77 37.14 -5.31
C PHE A 150 50.57 37.33 -4.01
N THR A 151 51.91 37.41 -4.07
CA THR A 151 52.74 37.76 -2.91
C THR A 151 52.39 39.16 -2.38
N SER A 152 52.16 40.15 -3.26
CA SER A 152 51.81 41.51 -2.86
C SER A 152 50.45 41.61 -2.18
N ALA A 153 49.43 40.91 -2.70
CA ALA A 153 48.12 40.81 -2.07
C ALA A 153 48.21 40.16 -0.67
N THR A 154 49.04 39.11 -0.54
CA THR A 154 49.27 38.43 0.74
C THR A 154 49.99 39.34 1.74
N GLN A 155 51.05 40.04 1.35
CA GLN A 155 51.77 40.98 2.23
C GLN A 155 50.90 42.16 2.68
N HIS A 156 50.06 42.70 1.79
CA HIS A 156 49.11 43.76 2.14
C HIS A 156 48.04 43.23 3.11
N ALA A 157 47.56 42.00 2.94
CA ALA A 157 46.61 41.37 3.86
C ALA A 157 47.24 41.14 5.24
N VAL A 158 48.50 40.71 5.30
CA VAL A 158 49.28 40.59 6.55
C VAL A 158 49.33 41.95 7.26
N TRP A 159 49.83 43.02 6.64
CA TRP A 159 49.87 44.35 7.28
C TRP A 159 48.48 44.91 7.64
N HIS A 160 47.44 44.61 6.86
CA HIS A 160 46.07 44.98 7.24
C HIS A 160 45.64 44.29 8.55
N ILE A 161 45.94 43.00 8.69
CA ILE A 161 45.61 42.21 9.88
C ILE A 161 46.46 42.63 11.09
N THR A 162 47.78 42.77 10.93
CA THR A 162 48.74 42.98 12.02
C THR A 162 48.92 44.44 12.43
N ASP A 163 48.83 45.36 11.48
CA ASP A 163 49.12 46.79 11.68
C ASP A 163 47.88 47.67 11.48
N GLY A 164 46.79 47.13 10.91
CA GLY A 164 45.63 47.92 10.51
C GLY A 164 45.88 48.78 9.28
N TYR A 165 46.84 48.40 8.42
CA TYR A 165 47.19 49.14 7.21
C TYR A 165 46.00 49.32 6.26
N ASP A 166 45.74 50.56 5.87
CA ASP A 166 44.78 50.90 4.82
C ASP A 166 45.44 50.70 3.45
N SER A 167 45.25 49.50 2.91
CA SER A 167 45.85 49.07 1.65
C SER A 167 45.19 49.78 0.46
N PRO A 168 45.95 50.38 -0.48
CA PRO A 168 45.38 50.96 -1.70
C PRO A 168 44.65 49.94 -2.58
N LEU A 169 44.82 48.63 -2.32
CA LEU A 169 44.08 47.55 -2.98
C LEU A 169 42.59 47.50 -2.55
N ALA A 170 42.23 48.05 -1.38
CA ALA A 170 40.84 48.04 -0.91
C ALA A 170 39.89 48.77 -1.88
N SER A 171 40.36 49.87 -2.49
CA SER A 171 39.60 50.65 -3.49
C SER A 171 39.64 50.07 -4.91
N GLN A 172 40.42 49.02 -5.16
CA GLN A 172 40.66 48.45 -6.49
C GLN A 172 39.81 47.19 -6.75
N ASN A 173 39.76 46.74 -8.01
CA ASN A 173 38.98 45.58 -8.46
C ASN A 173 39.74 44.67 -9.46
N ASP A 174 41.07 44.78 -9.50
CA ASP A 174 41.91 43.84 -10.24
C ASP A 174 42.04 42.51 -9.50
N THR A 175 42.73 41.53 -10.11
CA THR A 175 42.98 40.22 -9.51
C THR A 175 43.67 40.34 -8.16
N THR A 176 44.67 41.24 -8.04
CA THR A 176 45.42 41.53 -6.81
C THR A 176 44.51 41.96 -5.66
N ALA A 177 43.62 42.92 -5.93
CA ALA A 177 42.67 43.49 -4.98
C ALA A 177 41.60 42.48 -4.55
N LYS A 178 41.12 41.65 -5.47
CA LYS A 178 40.17 40.57 -5.17
C LYS A 178 40.77 39.53 -4.23
N ILE A 179 42.02 39.10 -4.47
CA ILE A 179 42.73 38.17 -3.57
C ILE A 179 42.89 38.81 -2.19
N TYR A 180 43.38 40.05 -2.13
CA TYR A 180 43.53 40.81 -0.88
C TYR A 180 42.23 40.83 -0.06
N LYS A 181 41.08 41.15 -0.69
CA LYS A 181 39.75 41.20 -0.06
C LYS A 181 39.31 39.85 0.53
N VAL A 182 39.61 38.74 -0.14
CA VAL A 182 39.33 37.40 0.40
C VAL A 182 40.24 37.08 1.59
N LEU A 183 41.55 37.35 1.48
CA LEU A 183 42.52 37.03 2.55
C LEU A 183 42.27 37.79 3.86
N ILE A 184 41.74 39.01 3.80
CA ILE A 184 41.37 39.79 5.01
C ILE A 184 39.97 39.46 5.56
N GLY A 185 39.14 38.74 4.79
CA GLY A 185 37.78 38.34 5.15
C GLY A 185 36.67 39.31 4.72
N GLU A 186 36.94 40.29 3.86
CA GLU A 186 35.92 41.18 3.29
C GLU A 186 35.07 40.50 2.21
N ALA A 187 35.63 39.51 1.51
CA ALA A 187 34.93 38.68 0.54
C ALA A 187 34.97 37.20 0.97
N GLN A 188 33.82 36.52 0.93
CA GLN A 188 33.73 35.10 1.32
C GLN A 188 34.26 34.14 0.25
N GLU A 189 34.29 34.59 -1.01
CA GLU A 189 34.60 33.80 -2.21
C GLU A 189 35.39 34.67 -3.19
N PHE A 190 36.26 34.05 -3.99
CA PHE A 190 37.03 34.72 -5.04
C PHE A 190 36.35 34.55 -6.40
N ASP A 191 35.83 35.65 -6.96
CA ASP A 191 35.14 35.67 -8.27
C ASP A 191 36.12 35.75 -9.46
N TYR A 192 36.26 34.64 -10.18
CA TYR A 192 37.14 34.49 -11.36
C TYR A 192 36.37 33.88 -12.54
N PHE A 193 36.21 34.63 -13.64
CA PHE A 193 35.48 34.22 -14.86
C PHE A 193 34.22 33.37 -14.60
N ASN A 194 33.27 33.93 -13.84
CA ASN A 194 32.00 33.32 -13.45
C ASN A 194 32.13 32.01 -12.62
N THR A 195 33.32 31.72 -12.08
CA THR A 195 33.58 30.68 -11.09
C THR A 195 33.83 31.34 -9.73
N LYS A 196 33.26 30.77 -8.66
CA LYS A 196 33.47 31.25 -7.29
C LYS A 196 34.36 30.29 -6.51
N ILE A 197 35.59 30.71 -6.22
CA ILE A 197 36.58 29.87 -5.52
C ILE A 197 36.50 30.16 -4.02
N LYS A 198 36.13 29.14 -3.24
CA LYS A 198 36.05 29.23 -1.77
C LYS A 198 37.42 29.03 -1.11
N PRO A 199 37.80 29.85 -0.13
CA PRO A 199 39.03 29.64 0.63
C PRO A 199 38.91 28.44 1.58
N GLN A 200 40.03 27.74 1.79
CA GLN A 200 40.08 26.62 2.74
C GLN A 200 40.17 27.14 4.18
N LYS A 201 39.55 26.42 5.10
CA LYS A 201 39.77 26.59 6.54
C LYS A 201 41.17 26.09 6.90
N VAL A 202 41.82 26.76 7.85
CA VAL A 202 43.08 26.29 8.44
C VAL A 202 42.77 25.09 9.34
N PRO A 203 43.50 23.96 9.23
CA PRO A 203 43.43 22.88 10.22
C PRO A 203 43.73 23.39 11.64
N THR A 204 43.07 22.83 12.64
CA THR A 204 43.41 23.07 14.05
C THR A 204 44.81 22.51 14.36
N GLU A 205 45.47 23.05 15.39
CA GLU A 205 46.82 22.69 15.86
C GLU A 205 48.04 23.11 15.00
N LEU A 206 47.86 23.87 13.91
CA LEU A 206 48.98 24.40 13.13
C LEU A 206 49.63 25.66 13.73
N LYS A 207 50.95 25.78 13.60
CA LYS A 207 51.80 26.86 14.15
C LYS A 207 52.75 27.41 13.06
N LEU A 208 53.21 28.66 13.21
CA LEU A 208 54.23 29.30 12.35
C LEU A 208 55.39 29.85 13.18
N SER A 209 56.60 29.86 12.60
CA SER A 209 57.76 30.51 13.21
C SER A 209 57.75 32.02 12.95
N VAL A 210 58.21 32.77 13.94
CA VAL A 210 58.47 34.21 13.83
C VAL A 210 59.97 34.44 13.88
N TYR A 211 60.45 35.44 13.15
CA TYR A 211 61.83 35.86 13.10
C TYR A 211 61.95 37.29 13.60
N GLU A 212 62.78 37.51 14.63
CA GLU A 212 63.03 38.82 15.23
C GLU A 212 64.44 39.32 14.88
N PRO A 213 64.62 40.62 14.57
CA PRO A 213 65.90 41.16 14.13
C PRO A 213 66.91 41.29 15.28
N LEU A 214 68.17 40.96 14.98
CA LEU A 214 69.30 40.96 15.91
C LEU A 214 70.19 42.22 15.80
N ASN A 215 70.05 43.00 14.73
CA ASN A 215 70.77 44.24 14.52
C ASN A 215 69.82 45.40 14.21
N ASN A 216 70.29 46.64 14.38
CA ASN A 216 69.51 47.84 14.08
C ASN A 216 69.69 48.27 12.61
N VAL A 217 68.89 49.25 12.19
CA VAL A 217 68.96 49.89 10.86
C VAL A 217 70.06 50.95 10.87
N PRO A 218 70.92 51.04 9.83
CA PRO A 218 72.05 51.99 9.82
C PRO A 218 71.71 53.45 9.44
N ASN A 219 70.44 53.84 9.29
CA ASN A 219 70.02 55.16 8.80
C ASN A 219 68.97 55.82 9.73
N GLU A 220 68.96 57.16 9.80
CA GLU A 220 68.25 57.96 10.83
C GLU A 220 66.71 57.87 10.83
N GLY A 221 66.06 57.30 9.81
CA GLY A 221 64.60 57.27 9.68
C GLY A 221 63.88 56.18 10.50
N TYR A 222 64.52 55.03 10.74
CA TYR A 222 63.92 53.89 11.44
C TYR A 222 64.92 53.30 12.44
N LYS A 223 64.44 52.84 13.60
CA LYS A 223 65.32 52.32 14.69
C LYS A 223 65.53 50.81 14.65
N GLN A 224 64.65 50.06 14.00
CA GLN A 224 64.63 48.59 13.97
C GLN A 224 64.13 48.10 12.60
N TRP A 225 64.43 46.84 12.28
CA TRP A 225 63.84 46.14 11.14
C TRP A 225 62.45 45.57 11.49
N GLN A 226 61.65 45.23 10.48
CA GLN A 226 60.38 44.51 10.62
C GLN A 226 60.61 43.08 11.10
N ASN A 227 59.73 42.58 11.99
CA ASN A 227 59.65 41.16 12.31
C ASN A 227 59.10 40.41 11.08
N LEU A 228 59.50 39.15 10.89
CA LEU A 228 59.10 38.35 9.73
C LEU A 228 58.41 37.05 10.16
N ILE A 229 57.37 36.62 9.46
CA ILE A 229 56.62 35.40 9.74
C ILE A 229 56.89 34.36 8.64
N SER A 230 57.11 33.11 9.04
CA SER A 230 57.32 31.99 8.10
C SER A 230 56.06 31.72 7.28
N THR A 231 56.23 31.15 6.07
CA THR A 231 55.09 30.58 5.32
C THR A 231 54.92 29.09 5.53
N GLU A 232 55.87 28.46 6.23
CA GLU A 232 55.91 27.03 6.49
C GLU A 232 55.15 26.72 7.78
N PHE A 233 53.94 26.17 7.63
CA PHE A 233 53.12 25.67 8.74
C PHE A 233 53.72 24.38 9.29
N VAL A 234 53.70 24.23 10.61
CA VAL A 234 54.09 22.99 11.29
C VAL A 234 52.99 22.49 12.21
N ASN A 235 52.91 21.17 12.37
CA ASN A 235 52.04 20.52 13.36
C ASN A 235 52.69 20.55 14.77
N GLU A 236 52.02 19.96 15.76
CA GLU A 236 52.50 19.92 17.15
C GLU A 236 53.85 19.22 17.36
N VAL A 237 54.22 18.28 16.47
CA VAL A 237 55.49 17.55 16.52
C VAL A 237 56.58 18.16 15.63
N GLY A 238 56.31 19.32 15.01
CA GLY A 238 57.27 20.10 14.23
C GLY A 238 57.40 19.72 12.75
N GLU A 239 56.53 18.86 12.23
CA GLU A 239 56.56 18.46 10.81
C GLU A 239 55.90 19.53 9.92
N SER A 240 56.50 19.78 8.76
CA SER A 240 56.01 20.74 7.75
C SER A 240 54.69 20.24 7.13
N VAL A 241 53.62 21.03 7.27
CA VAL A 241 52.29 20.77 6.71
C VAL A 241 52.03 21.78 5.59
N LYS A 242 51.61 21.28 4.43
CA LYS A 242 51.17 22.10 3.29
C LYS A 242 49.71 21.78 2.97
N PRO A 243 48.90 22.77 2.56
CA PRO A 243 47.57 22.47 2.02
C PRO A 243 47.69 21.60 0.76
N LYS A 244 46.65 20.82 0.48
CA LYS A 244 46.40 20.31 -0.87
C LYS A 244 45.56 21.38 -1.59
N PRO A 245 46.07 22.07 -2.63
CA PRO A 245 45.30 23.08 -3.35
C PRO A 245 44.04 22.47 -4.00
N VAL A 246 42.95 23.24 -4.04
CA VAL A 246 41.73 22.81 -4.74
C VAL A 246 41.93 22.97 -6.24
N LYS A 247 42.04 21.87 -7.00
CA LYS A 247 41.98 21.96 -8.46
C LYS A 247 40.54 22.26 -8.90
N PRO A 248 40.30 23.02 -9.98
CA PRO A 248 38.95 23.27 -10.49
C PRO A 248 38.20 21.98 -10.87
N GLY A 249 37.36 21.49 -9.96
CA GLY A 249 36.62 20.23 -10.09
C GLY A 249 37.23 19.01 -9.39
N GLU A 250 38.32 19.13 -8.61
CA GLU A 250 38.63 18.06 -7.63
C GLU A 250 37.64 18.15 -6.46
N GLY A 251 36.57 17.37 -6.57
CA GLY A 251 35.43 17.34 -5.65
C GLY A 251 34.15 16.86 -6.34
N GLU A 252 34.02 17.17 -7.64
CA GLU A 252 32.93 16.71 -8.51
C GLU A 252 32.98 15.18 -8.65
N GLY A 253 31.98 14.47 -8.11
CA GLY A 253 31.95 13.01 -8.14
C GLY A 253 31.90 12.41 -9.57
N GLU A 254 32.34 11.16 -9.73
CA GLU A 254 32.24 10.44 -11.02
C GLU A 254 30.78 10.19 -11.48
N LYS A 255 29.82 10.49 -10.62
CA LYS A 255 28.39 10.22 -10.77
C LYS A 255 27.73 11.21 -11.74
N PHE A 256 27.00 10.67 -12.71
CA PHE A 256 26.06 11.43 -13.52
C PHE A 256 24.65 11.33 -12.92
N PHE A 257 23.87 12.40 -13.07
CA PHE A 257 22.46 12.48 -12.67
C PHE A 257 21.59 12.66 -13.91
N GLU A 258 20.47 11.92 -13.99
CA GLU A 258 19.52 12.04 -15.10
C GLU A 258 18.63 13.28 -14.91
N PHE A 259 18.54 14.11 -15.94
CA PHE A 259 17.61 15.23 -16.03
C PHE A 259 16.72 15.08 -17.26
N SER A 260 15.47 15.54 -17.15
CA SER A 260 14.50 15.52 -18.25
C SER A 260 14.17 16.93 -18.72
N PHE A 261 14.40 17.20 -20.02
CA PHE A 261 14.21 18.52 -20.62
C PHE A 261 12.92 18.54 -21.45
N LYS A 262 12.00 19.45 -21.14
CA LYS A 262 10.77 19.67 -21.90
C LYS A 262 10.71 21.09 -22.45
N LYS A 263 10.29 21.25 -23.71
CA LYS A 263 9.97 22.55 -24.30
C LYS A 263 8.47 22.75 -24.25
N LEU A 264 8.01 23.79 -23.56
CA LEU A 264 6.59 24.03 -23.28
C LEU A 264 6.12 25.40 -23.78
N ASP A 265 4.81 25.53 -23.99
CA ASP A 265 4.10 26.79 -24.21
C ASP A 265 3.87 27.50 -22.86
N MET A 266 4.15 28.80 -22.81
CA MET A 266 4.12 29.59 -21.58
C MET A 266 2.72 29.82 -21.00
N ASP A 267 1.66 29.70 -21.80
CA ASP A 267 0.28 29.95 -21.36
C ASP A 267 -0.43 28.70 -20.82
N ASN A 268 -0.11 27.52 -21.36
CA ASN A 268 -0.89 26.28 -21.15
C ASN A 268 -0.05 25.00 -20.93
N ASN A 269 1.28 25.11 -20.84
CA ASN A 269 2.22 24.01 -20.63
C ASN A 269 2.17 22.88 -21.70
N VAL A 270 1.62 23.13 -22.90
CA VAL A 270 1.60 22.13 -23.99
C VAL A 270 3.01 21.98 -24.60
N PRO A 271 3.48 20.76 -24.95
CA PRO A 271 4.77 20.57 -25.60
C PRO A 271 4.92 21.32 -26.94
N VAL A 272 6.08 21.95 -27.12
CA VAL A 272 6.43 22.72 -28.32
C VAL A 272 7.40 21.89 -29.16
N ILE A 273 6.89 21.33 -30.25
CA ILE A 273 7.63 20.43 -31.15
C ILE A 273 8.45 21.25 -32.17
N GLY A 274 9.68 20.81 -32.45
CA GLY A 274 10.52 21.32 -33.52
C GLY A 274 11.35 22.57 -33.19
N ALA A 275 11.33 23.04 -31.94
CA ALA A 275 12.34 24.00 -31.45
C ALA A 275 13.67 23.27 -31.26
N GLY A 276 14.79 23.98 -31.35
CA GLY A 276 16.11 23.42 -31.07
C GLY A 276 16.58 23.87 -29.70
N LEU A 277 17.02 22.93 -28.86
CA LEU A 277 17.64 23.21 -27.57
C LEU A 277 19.09 22.70 -27.56
N LYS A 278 19.95 23.36 -26.79
CA LYS A 278 21.35 22.98 -26.63
C LYS A 278 21.80 23.22 -25.20
N ILE A 279 22.38 22.19 -24.58
CA ILE A 279 23.07 22.29 -23.30
C ILE A 279 24.58 22.17 -23.51
N GLN A 280 25.35 22.97 -22.80
CA GLN A 280 26.80 23.03 -22.94
C GLN A 280 27.45 23.17 -21.57
N ASP A 281 28.42 22.30 -21.25
CA ASP A 281 29.28 22.45 -20.08
C ASP A 281 30.04 23.79 -20.16
N GLN A 282 29.90 24.63 -19.13
CA GLN A 282 30.46 25.99 -19.11
C GLN A 282 31.99 25.97 -19.28
N ASN A 283 32.64 24.96 -18.69
CA ASN A 283 34.08 24.77 -18.70
C ASN A 283 34.55 23.89 -19.87
N LYS A 284 33.63 23.51 -20.77
CA LYS A 284 33.84 22.60 -21.90
C LYS A 284 34.36 21.21 -21.48
N LYS A 285 34.14 20.78 -20.23
CA LYS A 285 34.46 19.43 -19.72
C LYS A 285 33.48 18.40 -20.32
N ALA A 286 33.81 17.11 -20.19
CA ALA A 286 32.96 15.99 -20.62
C ALA A 286 31.79 15.70 -19.65
N GLY A 287 31.03 16.74 -19.28
CA GLY A 287 29.95 16.68 -18.28
C GLY A 287 28.58 16.21 -18.79
N VAL A 288 28.37 16.12 -20.11
CA VAL A 288 27.07 15.86 -20.75
C VAL A 288 27.04 14.48 -21.43
N LYS A 289 26.05 13.64 -21.08
CA LYS A 289 25.78 12.33 -21.71
C LYS A 289 24.32 12.25 -22.19
N THR A 290 24.07 11.52 -23.28
CA THR A 290 22.72 11.24 -23.82
C THR A 290 22.20 9.84 -23.50
N SER A 291 23.04 9.00 -22.89
CA SER A 291 22.70 7.68 -22.36
C SER A 291 23.66 7.34 -21.22
N LEU A 292 23.27 6.44 -20.31
CA LEU A 292 24.06 6.07 -19.13
C LEU A 292 25.47 5.55 -19.51
N GLU A 293 25.54 4.67 -20.50
CA GLU A 293 26.77 4.09 -21.05
C GLU A 293 27.52 5.01 -22.03
N GLY A 294 26.89 6.08 -22.51
CA GLY A 294 27.44 6.95 -23.55
C GLY A 294 28.76 7.63 -23.15
N VAL A 295 29.58 7.98 -24.14
CA VAL A 295 30.80 8.77 -23.90
C VAL A 295 30.42 10.19 -23.47
N GLY A 296 31.07 10.72 -22.43
CA GLY A 296 30.87 12.09 -21.98
C GLY A 296 31.31 13.10 -23.04
N THR A 297 30.44 14.08 -23.30
CA THR A 297 30.67 15.20 -24.22
C THR A 297 30.57 16.52 -23.46
N ASN A 298 31.00 17.62 -24.07
CA ASN A 298 30.85 18.94 -23.50
C ASN A 298 29.61 19.71 -23.98
N ILE A 299 28.86 19.12 -24.90
CA ILE A 299 27.74 19.79 -25.56
C ILE A 299 26.77 18.76 -26.13
N HIS A 300 25.47 18.99 -25.94
CA HIS A 300 24.42 18.25 -26.63
C HIS A 300 23.38 19.21 -27.19
N GLN A 301 22.94 18.96 -28.41
CA GLN A 301 21.92 19.73 -29.12
C GLN A 301 20.89 18.77 -29.72
N TRP A 302 19.60 19.11 -29.57
CA TRP A 302 18.49 18.30 -30.05
C TRP A 302 17.33 19.19 -30.53
N ASP A 303 16.50 18.66 -31.42
CA ASP A 303 15.19 19.23 -31.73
C ASP A 303 14.14 18.63 -30.78
N THR A 304 13.16 19.44 -30.35
CA THR A 304 12.19 19.09 -29.33
C THR A 304 11.01 18.29 -29.88
N SER A 305 10.51 17.33 -29.10
CA SER A 305 9.34 16.50 -29.42
C SER A 305 8.18 16.74 -28.44
N ASP A 306 7.16 15.88 -28.53
CA ASP A 306 6.08 15.73 -27.55
C ASP A 306 6.53 15.10 -26.22
N THR A 307 7.75 14.58 -26.21
CA THR A 307 8.38 13.77 -25.16
C THR A 307 9.58 14.51 -24.57
N ALA A 308 9.95 14.19 -23.32
CA ALA A 308 11.08 14.85 -22.67
C ALA A 308 12.42 14.26 -23.15
N GLN A 309 13.40 15.11 -23.47
CA GLN A 309 14.75 14.65 -23.75
C GLN A 309 15.46 14.33 -22.44
N LYS A 310 15.89 13.08 -22.26
CA LYS A 310 16.75 12.68 -21.14
C LYS A 310 18.20 13.08 -21.43
N ILE A 311 18.86 13.72 -20.46
CA ILE A 311 20.27 14.10 -20.52
C ILE A 311 20.89 13.86 -19.15
N TRP A 312 22.03 13.20 -19.13
CA TRP A 312 22.81 12.92 -17.92
C TRP A 312 23.88 14.00 -17.76
N LEU A 313 23.89 14.65 -16.59
CA LEU A 313 24.84 15.71 -16.25
C LEU A 313 25.66 15.31 -15.02
N LYS A 314 26.97 15.60 -15.03
CA LYS A 314 27.80 15.60 -13.81
C LYS A 314 27.47 16.82 -12.94
N PRO A 315 27.84 16.82 -11.64
CA PRO A 315 28.02 18.05 -10.88
C PRO A 315 28.85 19.08 -11.65
N GLY A 316 28.44 20.34 -11.62
CA GLY A 316 29.03 21.42 -12.42
C GLY A 316 27.99 22.34 -13.08
N ALA A 317 28.49 23.38 -13.77
CA ALA A 317 27.66 24.43 -14.37
C ALA A 317 27.50 24.26 -15.89
N TYR A 318 26.25 24.39 -16.37
CA TYR A 318 25.87 24.19 -17.77
C TYR A 318 25.05 25.36 -18.31
N LEU A 319 25.39 25.80 -19.52
CA LEU A 319 24.69 26.85 -20.25
C LEU A 319 23.60 26.23 -21.14
N LEU A 320 22.34 26.57 -20.90
CA LEU A 320 21.19 26.11 -21.67
C LEU A 320 20.76 27.17 -22.69
N TYR A 321 20.63 26.81 -23.96
CA TYR A 321 20.27 27.68 -25.08
C TYR A 321 19.04 27.16 -25.82
N GLU A 322 18.25 28.06 -26.41
CA GLU A 322 17.42 27.75 -27.58
C GLU A 322 18.21 28.12 -28.84
N THR A 323 18.34 27.17 -29.77
CA THR A 323 19.14 27.30 -31.01
C THR A 323 18.29 27.42 -32.26
N LYS A 324 16.98 27.12 -32.17
CA LYS A 324 16.00 27.19 -33.26
C LYS A 324 14.60 27.38 -32.67
N ILE A 325 13.79 28.22 -33.27
CA ILE A 325 12.41 28.49 -32.83
C ILE A 325 11.44 27.51 -33.50
N ALA A 326 10.45 27.00 -32.76
CA ALA A 326 9.31 26.33 -33.37
C ALA A 326 8.37 27.32 -34.08
N GLY A 327 7.70 26.86 -35.14
CA GLY A 327 6.74 27.67 -35.89
C GLY A 327 5.60 28.20 -35.00
N GLY A 328 5.32 29.50 -35.08
CA GLY A 328 4.27 30.17 -34.30
C GLY A 328 4.67 30.66 -32.91
N TYR A 329 5.92 30.44 -32.48
CA TYR A 329 6.45 30.93 -31.19
C TYR A 329 7.39 32.12 -31.36
N VAL A 330 7.53 32.92 -30.30
CA VAL A 330 8.43 34.07 -30.23
C VAL A 330 9.68 33.68 -29.42
N LEU A 331 10.84 34.21 -29.83
CA LEU A 331 12.07 34.07 -29.06
C LEU A 331 11.95 34.65 -27.65
N PRO A 332 12.63 34.05 -26.66
CA PRO A 332 12.99 34.73 -25.43
C PRO A 332 13.75 36.03 -25.69
N ASP A 333 13.60 37.03 -24.82
CA ASP A 333 14.15 38.39 -24.97
C ASP A 333 15.68 38.42 -25.20
N SER A 334 16.38 37.33 -24.85
CA SER A 334 17.82 37.14 -25.01
C SER A 334 18.25 36.72 -26.44
N GLY A 335 17.43 35.92 -27.13
CA GLY A 335 17.68 35.44 -28.49
C GLY A 335 18.63 34.22 -28.61
N LEU A 336 18.74 33.68 -29.84
CA LEU A 336 19.37 32.37 -30.12
C LEU A 336 20.87 32.23 -29.79
N LYS A 337 21.59 33.33 -29.50
CA LYS A 337 23.04 33.32 -29.27
C LYS A 337 23.45 33.35 -27.80
N THR A 338 22.49 33.61 -26.91
CA THR A 338 22.68 33.73 -25.46
C THR A 338 22.04 32.55 -24.73
N PRO A 339 22.58 32.11 -23.58
CA PRO A 339 21.88 31.17 -22.73
C PRO A 339 20.51 31.73 -22.29
N LEU A 340 19.51 30.86 -22.18
CA LEU A 340 18.23 31.13 -21.52
C LEU A 340 18.40 31.16 -20.00
N ASN A 341 19.26 30.28 -19.48
CA ASN A 341 19.67 30.23 -18.08
C ASN A 341 20.98 29.43 -17.97
N MET A 342 21.60 29.47 -16.79
CA MET A 342 22.68 28.57 -16.40
C MET A 342 22.16 27.61 -15.32
N LEU A 343 22.45 26.33 -15.50
CA LEU A 343 22.06 25.23 -14.63
C LEU A 343 23.28 24.83 -13.80
N GLU A 344 23.17 24.92 -12.48
CA GLU A 344 24.20 24.48 -11.54
C GLU A 344 23.76 23.12 -10.96
N VAL A 345 24.43 22.04 -11.37
CA VAL A 345 24.17 20.69 -10.86
C VAL A 345 25.05 20.47 -9.63
N ASN A 346 24.43 20.19 -8.49
CA ASN A 346 25.11 19.95 -7.22
C ASN A 346 25.53 18.48 -7.07
N ASP A 347 26.45 18.19 -6.15
CA ASP A 347 26.91 16.81 -5.84
C ASP A 347 25.81 15.88 -5.31
N ASP A 348 24.67 16.42 -4.85
CA ASP A 348 23.49 15.64 -4.44
C ASP A 348 22.51 15.35 -5.60
N GLY A 349 22.79 15.85 -6.81
CA GLY A 349 21.97 15.68 -8.00
C GLY A 349 20.86 16.71 -8.18
N LYS A 350 20.74 17.71 -7.30
CA LYS A 350 19.80 18.82 -7.50
C LYS A 350 20.36 19.84 -8.48
N VAL A 351 19.50 20.39 -9.34
CA VAL A 351 19.81 21.53 -10.19
C VAL A 351 19.31 22.83 -9.57
N THR A 352 20.11 23.88 -9.61
CA THR A 352 19.66 25.27 -9.34
C THR A 352 19.87 26.15 -10.57
N LEU A 353 19.09 27.23 -10.66
CA LEU A 353 19.16 28.19 -11.75
C LEU A 353 19.94 29.43 -11.32
N ALA A 354 20.81 29.94 -12.19
CA ALA A 354 21.51 31.20 -11.94
C ALA A 354 20.55 32.41 -11.95
N ASP A 355 19.56 32.39 -12.83
CA ASP A 355 18.37 33.26 -12.75
C ASP A 355 17.19 32.46 -12.21
N THR A 356 16.96 32.53 -10.89
CA THR A 356 15.80 31.92 -10.23
C THR A 356 14.48 32.63 -10.52
N GLY A 357 14.52 33.84 -11.07
CA GLY A 357 13.34 34.61 -11.50
C GLY A 357 12.92 34.34 -12.95
N SER A 358 13.60 33.41 -13.64
CA SER A 358 13.39 33.19 -15.07
C SER A 358 11.97 32.75 -15.41
N LYS A 359 11.31 33.54 -16.27
CA LYS A 359 10.03 33.15 -16.90
C LYS A 359 10.19 32.11 -18.01
N TYR A 360 11.43 31.84 -18.44
CA TYR A 360 11.76 31.00 -19.59
C TYR A 360 12.31 29.62 -19.23
N VAL A 361 12.91 29.45 -18.05
CA VAL A 361 13.40 28.16 -17.56
C VAL A 361 12.93 27.96 -16.12
N LYS A 362 12.30 26.83 -15.83
CA LYS A 362 11.93 26.41 -14.47
C LYS A 362 12.42 24.99 -14.20
N THR A 363 12.66 24.70 -12.92
CA THR A 363 13.19 23.41 -12.47
C THR A 363 12.27 22.81 -11.40
N GLU A 364 11.86 21.56 -11.62
CA GLU A 364 11.03 20.76 -10.72
C GLU A 364 11.77 19.44 -10.47
N ASN A 365 12.53 19.37 -9.37
CA ASN A 365 13.47 18.28 -9.09
C ASN A 365 14.47 18.04 -10.25
N THR A 366 14.31 16.94 -10.99
CA THR A 366 15.13 16.57 -12.16
C THR A 366 14.51 17.01 -13.50
N ALA A 367 13.31 17.60 -13.49
CA ALA A 367 12.66 18.15 -14.68
C ALA A 367 13.07 19.61 -14.92
N ILE A 368 13.42 19.92 -16.17
CA ILE A 368 13.86 21.24 -16.64
C ILE A 368 12.91 21.66 -17.75
N ASN A 369 11.98 22.57 -17.41
CA ASN A 369 10.93 23.04 -18.30
C ASN A 369 11.34 24.37 -18.94
N VAL A 370 11.33 24.43 -20.27
CA VAL A 370 11.78 25.57 -21.09
C VAL A 370 10.61 26.17 -21.86
N TYR A 371 10.19 27.39 -21.52
CA TYR A 371 8.96 28.02 -21.98
C TYR A 371 9.20 29.03 -23.10
N ASN A 372 8.35 29.03 -24.15
CA ASN A 372 8.27 30.15 -25.10
C ASN A 372 6.88 30.76 -25.07
N LYS A 373 6.83 32.08 -25.27
CA LYS A 373 5.59 32.80 -25.54
C LYS A 373 5.18 32.60 -27.00
N ARG A 374 3.90 32.43 -27.28
CA ARG A 374 3.38 32.29 -28.65
C ARG A 374 3.25 33.65 -29.35
N ASN A 375 3.28 33.63 -30.67
CA ASN A 375 2.88 34.80 -31.46
C ASN A 375 1.37 35.06 -31.24
N ALA A 376 0.98 36.32 -31.03
CA ALA A 376 -0.39 36.72 -30.69
C ALA A 376 -1.41 36.42 -31.80
N GLU A 377 -0.96 36.29 -33.04
CA GLU A 377 -1.77 35.94 -34.22
C GLU A 377 -2.03 34.42 -34.34
N VAL A 378 -1.32 33.60 -33.57
CA VAL A 378 -1.52 32.14 -33.56
C VAL A 378 -2.50 31.78 -32.45
N PRO A 379 -3.62 31.09 -32.77
CA PRO A 379 -4.58 30.64 -31.76
C PRO A 379 -3.90 29.92 -30.60
N LYS A 380 -4.50 29.96 -29.42
CA LYS A 380 -4.11 29.06 -28.34
C LYS A 380 -4.22 27.62 -28.86
N PRO A 381 -3.16 26.79 -28.79
CA PRO A 381 -3.32 25.36 -28.77
C PRO A 381 -4.33 25.08 -27.66
N ASN A 382 -5.36 24.32 -27.99
CA ASN A 382 -6.17 23.72 -26.94
C ASN A 382 -5.25 22.89 -26.03
N SER A 383 -5.67 22.68 -24.79
CA SER A 383 -4.96 21.82 -23.84
C SER A 383 -4.84 20.41 -24.42
N ALA A 384 -3.65 20.16 -25.00
CA ALA A 384 -3.33 19.03 -25.86
C ALA A 384 -4.14 18.92 -27.17
N GLY A 385 -3.55 18.21 -28.14
CA GLY A 385 -4.35 17.46 -29.10
C GLY A 385 -5.10 16.32 -28.38
N LYS A 386 -5.84 15.52 -29.14
CA LYS A 386 -6.61 14.39 -28.62
C LYS A 386 -5.83 13.59 -27.55
N LYS A 387 -6.38 13.48 -26.34
CA LYS A 387 -5.82 12.64 -25.29
C LYS A 387 -6.02 11.18 -25.69
N LYS A 388 -4.92 10.42 -25.71
CA LYS A 388 -4.97 8.97 -25.84
C LYS A 388 -5.42 8.36 -24.51
N ILE A 389 -6.50 7.57 -24.54
CA ILE A 389 -7.16 6.96 -23.39
C ILE A 389 -7.39 5.49 -23.71
N ARG A 390 -7.10 4.58 -22.78
CA ARG A 390 -7.43 3.16 -22.95
C ARG A 390 -8.81 2.89 -22.40
N ILE A 391 -9.64 2.21 -23.19
CA ILE A 391 -10.88 1.60 -22.70
C ILE A 391 -10.61 0.11 -22.50
N SER A 392 -10.81 -0.36 -21.26
CA SER A 392 -10.70 -1.78 -20.90
C SER A 392 -12.04 -2.30 -20.40
N LYS A 393 -12.29 -3.58 -20.66
CA LYS A 393 -13.52 -4.29 -20.32
C LYS A 393 -13.16 -5.54 -19.53
N PHE A 394 -13.61 -5.63 -18.28
CA PHE A 394 -13.33 -6.76 -17.41
C PHE A 394 -14.60 -7.42 -16.88
N ALA A 395 -14.45 -8.65 -16.42
CA ALA A 395 -15.40 -9.30 -15.53
C ALA A 395 -15.06 -8.94 -14.08
N GLU A 396 -16.08 -8.83 -13.22
CA GLU A 396 -15.90 -8.67 -11.78
C GLU A 396 -15.07 -9.83 -11.21
N GLY A 397 -14.01 -9.49 -10.46
CA GLY A 397 -13.05 -10.46 -9.94
C GLY A 397 -12.03 -11.01 -10.95
N ALA A 398 -12.04 -10.56 -12.21
CA ALA A 398 -11.00 -10.92 -13.18
C ALA A 398 -9.62 -10.40 -12.75
N THR A 399 -8.57 -11.17 -13.01
CA THR A 399 -7.20 -10.75 -12.66
C THR A 399 -6.66 -9.74 -13.68
N ALA A 400 -6.41 -10.16 -14.93
CA ALA A 400 -5.84 -9.30 -15.99
C ALA A 400 -6.43 -9.52 -17.40
N GLN A 401 -7.36 -10.46 -17.56
CA GLN A 401 -7.90 -10.85 -18.87
C GLN A 401 -9.10 -9.97 -19.26
N GLU A 402 -9.01 -9.28 -20.40
CA GLU A 402 -10.14 -8.54 -20.97
C GLU A 402 -11.31 -9.49 -21.24
N LEU A 403 -12.50 -9.10 -20.81
CA LEU A 403 -13.76 -9.76 -21.09
C LEU A 403 -14.09 -9.61 -22.59
N LYS A 404 -14.38 -10.72 -23.25
CA LYS A 404 -14.63 -10.79 -24.69
C LYS A 404 -16.13 -10.71 -25.00
N ASN A 405 -16.46 -10.28 -26.22
CA ASN A 405 -17.80 -10.34 -26.80
C ASN A 405 -18.85 -9.36 -26.22
N ALA A 406 -18.43 -8.34 -25.48
CA ALA A 406 -19.30 -7.22 -25.10
C ALA A 406 -19.41 -6.24 -26.28
N GLU A 407 -20.62 -5.78 -26.60
CA GLU A 407 -20.81 -4.75 -27.62
C GLU A 407 -20.70 -3.36 -26.98
N LEU A 408 -19.63 -2.63 -27.31
CA LEU A 408 -19.33 -1.32 -26.71
C LEU A 408 -19.54 -0.18 -27.71
N ALA A 409 -20.03 0.96 -27.21
CA ALA A 409 -20.25 2.18 -27.95
C ALA A 409 -19.79 3.40 -27.16
N LEU A 410 -19.07 4.31 -27.80
CA LEU A 410 -18.58 5.55 -27.20
C LEU A 410 -19.28 6.76 -27.84
N TYR A 411 -19.86 7.64 -27.01
CA TYR A 411 -20.63 8.81 -27.41
C TYR A 411 -20.01 10.12 -26.89
N LYS A 412 -20.30 11.24 -27.57
CA LYS A 412 -19.96 12.59 -27.09
C LYS A 412 -21.15 13.19 -26.33
N GLY A 413 -20.90 13.67 -25.11
CA GLY A 413 -21.93 14.14 -24.17
C GLY A 413 -22.02 13.29 -22.90
N GLU A 414 -22.86 13.72 -21.96
CA GLU A 414 -23.08 13.08 -20.65
C GLU A 414 -24.45 12.40 -20.60
N TYR A 415 -24.48 11.07 -20.71
CA TYR A 415 -25.71 10.28 -20.71
C TYR A 415 -25.61 9.16 -19.67
N SER A 416 -25.96 9.46 -18.42
CA SER A 416 -25.93 8.47 -17.32
C SER A 416 -27.01 7.38 -17.42
N GLN A 417 -28.06 7.60 -18.23
CA GLN A 417 -29.16 6.65 -18.43
C GLN A 417 -29.19 6.16 -19.89
N GLU A 418 -30.14 6.62 -20.71
CA GLU A 418 -30.16 6.32 -22.14
C GLU A 418 -29.51 7.44 -22.95
N VAL A 419 -28.88 7.06 -24.06
CA VAL A 419 -28.39 8.00 -25.07
C VAL A 419 -29.54 8.29 -26.04
N PRO A 420 -29.89 9.57 -26.32
CA PRO A 420 -30.94 9.91 -27.27
C PRO A 420 -30.67 9.33 -28.67
N GLY A 421 -31.72 8.81 -29.32
CA GLY A 421 -31.60 8.00 -30.54
C GLY A 421 -31.10 8.73 -31.79
N ASP A 422 -31.06 10.07 -31.75
CA ASP A 422 -30.48 10.94 -32.78
C ASP A 422 -28.96 11.13 -32.64
N ILE A 423 -28.38 10.76 -31.48
CA ILE A 423 -26.94 10.89 -31.24
C ILE A 423 -26.19 9.67 -31.79
N VAL A 424 -25.30 9.92 -32.75
CA VAL A 424 -24.44 8.89 -33.37
C VAL A 424 -23.23 8.59 -32.48
N ALA A 425 -22.85 7.31 -32.38
CA ALA A 425 -21.65 6.89 -31.67
C ALA A 425 -20.38 7.33 -32.41
N ILE A 426 -19.37 7.80 -31.68
CA ILE A 426 -18.03 8.13 -32.20
C ILE A 426 -17.31 6.84 -32.64
N LYS A 427 -17.49 5.76 -31.88
CA LYS A 427 -16.86 4.45 -32.10
C LYS A 427 -17.73 3.35 -31.53
N THR A 428 -17.82 2.23 -32.21
CA THR A 428 -18.46 0.99 -31.75
C THR A 428 -17.53 -0.19 -32.00
N TRP A 429 -17.44 -1.14 -31.07
CA TRP A 429 -16.58 -2.32 -31.21
C TRP A 429 -17.06 -3.48 -30.34
N ILE A 430 -16.57 -4.68 -30.64
CA ILE A 430 -16.72 -5.87 -29.79
C ILE A 430 -15.49 -5.97 -28.88
N SER A 431 -15.68 -6.18 -27.58
CA SER A 431 -14.59 -6.28 -26.62
C SER A 431 -13.75 -7.56 -26.81
N GLY A 432 -12.47 -7.49 -26.44
CA GLY A 432 -11.58 -8.65 -26.41
C GLY A 432 -10.10 -8.28 -26.41
N PRO A 433 -9.58 -7.61 -27.46
CA PRO A 433 -8.38 -6.80 -27.32
C PRO A 433 -8.71 -5.49 -26.58
N VAL A 434 -7.72 -4.90 -25.92
CA VAL A 434 -7.83 -3.50 -25.44
C VAL A 434 -8.07 -2.56 -26.62
N ILE A 435 -8.76 -1.45 -26.38
CA ILE A 435 -8.89 -0.40 -27.40
C ILE A 435 -8.38 0.93 -26.86
N ASP A 436 -7.55 1.58 -27.66
CA ASP A 436 -7.18 2.97 -27.43
C ASP A 436 -8.13 3.87 -28.23
N VAL A 437 -8.49 5.01 -27.64
CA VAL A 437 -9.24 6.10 -28.27
C VAL A 437 -8.48 7.40 -28.09
N GLU A 438 -8.55 8.26 -29.10
CA GLU A 438 -7.98 9.60 -29.08
C GLU A 438 -9.14 10.60 -29.08
N LEU A 439 -9.32 11.28 -27.94
CA LEU A 439 -10.47 12.16 -27.69
C LEU A 439 -10.02 13.58 -27.40
N ASP A 440 -10.66 14.54 -28.07
CA ASP A 440 -10.51 15.97 -27.77
C ASP A 440 -11.02 16.29 -26.35
N GLU A 441 -10.92 17.55 -25.90
CA GLU A 441 -11.55 17.95 -24.64
C GLU A 441 -13.09 17.90 -24.72
N GLY A 442 -13.70 17.62 -23.57
CA GLY A 442 -15.15 17.52 -23.39
C GLY A 442 -15.58 16.23 -22.68
N SER A 443 -16.89 16.10 -22.49
CA SER A 443 -17.52 14.95 -21.86
C SER A 443 -17.92 13.88 -22.87
N TYR A 444 -17.84 12.63 -22.43
CA TYR A 444 -18.06 11.41 -23.19
C TYR A 444 -18.82 10.38 -22.35
N THR A 445 -19.52 9.47 -23.02
CA THR A 445 -20.21 8.36 -22.37
C THR A 445 -19.83 7.05 -23.05
N LEU A 446 -19.24 6.14 -22.28
CA LEU A 446 -19.04 4.74 -22.67
C LEU A 446 -20.29 3.95 -22.30
N VAL A 447 -20.85 3.26 -23.28
CA VAL A 447 -22.11 2.52 -23.17
C VAL A 447 -21.85 1.08 -23.59
N GLU A 448 -22.23 0.13 -22.75
CA GLU A 448 -22.44 -1.23 -23.21
C GLU A 448 -23.80 -1.32 -23.92
N LYS A 449 -23.81 -1.80 -25.15
CA LYS A 449 -25.04 -2.08 -25.89
C LYS A 449 -25.60 -3.42 -25.44
N ASN A 450 -24.80 -4.47 -25.57
CA ASN A 450 -25.12 -5.83 -25.17
C ASN A 450 -23.96 -6.42 -24.37
N ALA A 451 -24.27 -7.00 -23.21
CA ALA A 451 -23.30 -7.75 -22.41
C ALA A 451 -23.01 -9.12 -23.03
N PRO A 452 -21.84 -9.73 -22.76
CA PRO A 452 -21.58 -11.11 -23.15
C PRO A 452 -22.51 -12.09 -22.43
N GLU A 453 -22.64 -13.31 -22.97
CA GLU A 453 -23.36 -14.39 -22.29
C GLU A 453 -22.75 -14.69 -20.92
N GLY A 454 -23.58 -14.71 -19.87
CA GLY A 454 -23.15 -14.91 -18.49
C GLY A 454 -22.69 -13.64 -17.76
N PHE A 455 -23.02 -12.44 -18.27
CA PHE A 455 -22.66 -11.16 -17.67
C PHE A 455 -23.85 -10.19 -17.62
N ASP A 456 -23.96 -9.46 -16.51
CA ASP A 456 -24.97 -8.41 -16.34
C ASP A 456 -24.45 -7.14 -16.99
N LYS A 457 -25.35 -6.46 -17.70
CA LYS A 457 -25.01 -5.25 -18.44
C LYS A 457 -24.52 -4.13 -17.51
N ALA A 458 -23.32 -3.62 -17.78
CA ALA A 458 -22.73 -2.52 -17.04
C ALA A 458 -23.50 -1.20 -17.24
N GLU A 459 -23.52 -0.38 -16.20
CA GLU A 459 -24.03 1.00 -16.26
C GLU A 459 -23.16 1.89 -17.17
N ASN A 460 -23.74 2.96 -17.72
CA ASN A 460 -23.00 3.89 -18.57
C ASN A 460 -21.91 4.63 -17.78
N ILE A 461 -20.68 4.61 -18.29
CA ILE A 461 -19.57 5.34 -17.69
C ILE A 461 -19.47 6.71 -18.36
N VAL A 462 -19.89 7.74 -17.63
CA VAL A 462 -19.69 9.14 -18.01
C VAL A 462 -18.31 9.59 -17.56
N PHE A 463 -17.51 10.11 -18.48
CA PHE A 463 -16.16 10.61 -18.22
C PHE A 463 -15.88 11.88 -19.04
N LYS A 464 -14.90 12.69 -18.65
CA LYS A 464 -14.47 13.85 -19.43
C LYS A 464 -12.95 13.91 -19.56
N ASN A 465 -12.48 14.38 -20.72
CA ASN A 465 -11.12 14.83 -20.92
C ASN A 465 -11.09 16.35 -20.72
N GLU A 466 -10.31 16.83 -19.76
CA GLU A 466 -10.25 18.24 -19.38
C GLU A 466 -8.84 18.56 -18.85
N SER A 467 -8.20 19.61 -19.37
CA SER A 467 -6.83 20.01 -19.00
C SER A 467 -5.80 18.87 -19.12
N GLY A 468 -5.98 17.99 -20.12
CA GLY A 468 -5.11 16.82 -20.35
C GLY A 468 -5.26 15.68 -19.33
N LYS A 469 -6.22 15.76 -18.41
CA LYS A 469 -6.59 14.75 -17.40
C LYS A 469 -7.93 14.11 -17.73
N VAL A 470 -8.14 12.89 -17.24
CA VAL A 470 -9.41 12.15 -17.43
C VAL A 470 -10.13 12.03 -16.09
N PHE A 471 -11.37 12.51 -16.04
CA PHE A 471 -12.21 12.46 -14.86
C PHE A 471 -13.39 11.52 -15.10
N LEU A 472 -13.65 10.63 -14.14
CA LEU A 472 -14.83 9.77 -14.10
C LEU A 472 -15.92 10.46 -13.26
N LYS A 473 -17.18 10.29 -13.66
CA LYS A 473 -18.35 10.83 -12.96
C LYS A 473 -18.99 9.75 -12.07
N ASN A 474 -19.25 10.07 -10.81
CA ASN A 474 -19.99 9.22 -9.88
C ASN A 474 -21.06 10.06 -9.16
N GLY A 475 -22.33 9.87 -9.54
CA GLY A 475 -23.40 10.82 -9.23
C GLY A 475 -23.07 12.21 -9.79
N ASP A 476 -23.10 13.23 -8.93
CA ASP A 476 -22.70 14.60 -9.27
C ASP A 476 -21.20 14.89 -9.09
N ARG A 477 -20.42 13.92 -8.58
CA ARG A 477 -19.00 14.12 -8.26
C ARG A 477 -18.11 13.68 -9.42
N TRP A 478 -17.05 14.45 -9.64
CA TRP A 478 -15.98 14.11 -10.58
C TRP A 478 -14.71 13.74 -9.82
N SER A 479 -14.03 12.68 -10.28
CA SER A 479 -12.75 12.23 -9.73
C SER A 479 -11.79 11.87 -10.85
N GLU A 480 -10.55 12.34 -10.77
CA GLU A 480 -9.50 11.96 -11.72
C GLU A 480 -9.26 10.45 -11.68
N THR A 481 -9.17 9.80 -12.85
CA THR A 481 -8.75 8.40 -12.92
C THR A 481 -7.29 8.30 -12.52
N THR A 482 -7.02 7.55 -11.45
CA THR A 482 -5.67 7.34 -10.94
C THR A 482 -4.98 6.17 -11.62
N LYS A 483 -5.75 5.29 -12.28
CA LYS A 483 -5.30 4.10 -13.00
C LYS A 483 -4.71 4.45 -14.36
N LEU A 484 -3.40 4.28 -14.45
CA LEU A 484 -2.62 4.42 -15.68
C LEU A 484 -2.04 3.07 -16.09
N VAL A 485 -1.85 2.85 -17.38
CA VAL A 485 -1.23 1.62 -17.95
C VAL A 485 -0.27 2.00 -19.07
N PRO A 486 0.77 1.18 -19.37
CA PRO A 486 1.69 1.48 -20.46
C PRO A 486 0.99 1.64 -21.81
N VAL A 487 1.51 2.52 -22.66
CA VAL A 487 1.01 2.70 -24.04
C VAL A 487 1.11 1.40 -24.84
N ASP A 488 2.21 0.66 -24.68
CA ASP A 488 2.30 -0.72 -25.18
C ASP A 488 1.43 -1.64 -24.30
N ALA A 489 0.51 -2.37 -24.91
CA ALA A 489 -0.36 -3.32 -24.23
C ALA A 489 0.20 -4.75 -24.19
N THR A 490 1.41 -4.97 -24.72
CA THR A 490 2.08 -6.26 -24.77
C THR A 490 2.29 -6.81 -23.35
N PRO A 491 1.78 -8.03 -23.03
CA PRO A 491 2.00 -8.62 -21.72
C PRO A 491 3.46 -8.99 -21.48
N PHE A 492 3.92 -8.72 -20.27
CA PHE A 492 5.26 -9.04 -19.76
C PHE A 492 5.39 -10.52 -19.38
N ARG A 493 6.63 -10.98 -19.29
CA ARG A 493 7.03 -12.30 -18.74
C ARG A 493 7.74 -12.07 -17.41
N ALA A 494 7.53 -12.98 -16.47
CA ALA A 494 8.23 -12.97 -15.18
C ALA A 494 8.90 -14.33 -14.96
N TYR A 495 10.11 -14.33 -14.43
CA TYR A 495 10.86 -15.54 -14.10
C TYR A 495 11.48 -15.46 -12.69
N SER A 496 11.86 -16.61 -12.16
CA SER A 496 12.77 -16.74 -11.01
C SER A 496 14.13 -17.20 -11.52
N ASP A 497 15.18 -16.44 -11.22
CA ASP A 497 16.55 -16.90 -11.46
C ASP A 497 16.86 -18.07 -10.50
N PHE A 498 17.11 -19.24 -11.07
CA PHE A 498 17.45 -20.46 -10.33
C PHE A 498 18.95 -20.53 -9.97
N ASN A 499 19.81 -19.83 -10.70
CA ASN A 499 21.26 -19.90 -10.54
C ASN A 499 21.77 -19.03 -9.38
N ASP A 500 20.98 -18.07 -8.88
CA ASP A 500 21.35 -17.23 -7.74
C ASP A 500 21.15 -17.97 -6.39
N GLU A 501 22.23 -18.59 -5.92
CA GLU A 501 22.29 -19.27 -4.61
C GLU A 501 22.47 -18.31 -3.42
N SER A 502 22.39 -16.99 -3.61
CA SER A 502 22.70 -16.02 -2.56
C SER A 502 21.79 -16.16 -1.33
N THR A 503 22.40 -16.04 -0.15
CA THR A 503 21.75 -16.36 1.12
C THR A 503 21.21 -15.14 1.85
N SER A 504 20.01 -15.26 2.43
CA SER A 504 19.41 -14.24 3.31
C SER A 504 20.22 -14.06 4.59
N TRP A 505 20.78 -15.15 5.10
CA TRP A 505 21.64 -15.27 6.27
C TRP A 505 22.34 -16.64 6.22
N LYS A 506 23.32 -16.86 7.10
CA LYS A 506 24.22 -18.02 7.07
C LYS A 506 23.48 -19.36 6.94
N GLY A 507 23.62 -20.01 5.78
CA GLY A 507 23.06 -21.34 5.51
C GLY A 507 21.59 -21.36 5.06
N THR A 508 20.97 -20.22 4.77
CA THR A 508 19.59 -20.15 4.23
C THR A 508 19.59 -19.40 2.90
N PRO A 509 19.44 -20.08 1.75
CA PRO A 509 19.23 -19.44 0.45
C PRO A 509 17.99 -18.53 0.48
N PHE A 510 18.04 -17.38 -0.19
CA PHE A 510 16.85 -16.54 -0.33
C PHE A 510 15.81 -17.22 -1.23
N GLY A 511 16.26 -17.74 -2.39
CA GLY A 511 15.48 -18.57 -3.31
C GLY A 511 14.27 -17.87 -3.94
N LYS A 512 14.30 -16.53 -4.04
CA LYS A 512 13.17 -15.69 -4.47
C LYS A 512 13.64 -14.54 -5.38
N PHE A 513 14.59 -14.83 -6.26
CA PHE A 513 15.20 -13.86 -7.18
C PHE A 513 14.31 -13.66 -8.41
N TYR A 514 13.22 -12.90 -8.22
CA TYR A 514 12.20 -12.70 -9.23
C TYR A 514 12.42 -11.45 -10.09
N TYR A 515 12.18 -11.57 -11.40
CA TYR A 515 12.39 -10.50 -12.37
C TYR A 515 11.27 -10.44 -13.43
N ILE A 516 11.08 -9.26 -14.03
CA ILE A 516 10.37 -9.08 -15.31
C ILE A 516 11.40 -8.97 -16.43
N ASP A 517 11.26 -9.83 -17.45
CA ASP A 517 11.99 -9.79 -18.72
C ASP A 517 11.60 -8.52 -19.50
N HIS A 518 12.53 -7.57 -19.58
CA HIS A 518 12.38 -6.32 -20.35
C HIS A 518 13.31 -6.29 -21.57
N ASP A 519 14.50 -6.88 -21.47
CA ASP A 519 15.57 -6.67 -22.46
C ASP A 519 15.52 -7.65 -23.65
N LYS A 520 14.86 -8.81 -23.49
CA LYS A 520 14.71 -9.91 -24.47
C LYS A 520 16.01 -10.50 -25.04
N LYS A 521 17.18 -10.06 -24.58
CA LYS A 521 18.48 -10.67 -24.87
C LYS A 521 18.74 -11.82 -23.91
N ASN A 522 18.29 -11.69 -22.66
CA ASN A 522 18.44 -12.69 -21.60
C ASN A 522 19.92 -13.07 -21.35
N GLU A 523 20.83 -12.10 -21.50
CA GLU A 523 22.27 -12.30 -21.29
C GLU A 523 22.67 -12.19 -19.80
N SER A 524 21.88 -11.45 -19.01
CA SER A 524 22.06 -11.25 -17.56
C SER A 524 20.81 -10.57 -16.96
N VAL A 525 20.72 -10.55 -15.63
CA VAL A 525 19.64 -9.85 -14.90
C VAL A 525 19.73 -8.31 -14.92
N ASP A 526 20.83 -7.72 -15.43
CA ASP A 526 21.08 -6.26 -15.35
C ASP A 526 20.12 -5.43 -16.24
N GLY A 527 19.57 -6.04 -17.29
CA GLY A 527 18.56 -5.44 -18.17
C GLY A 527 17.12 -5.54 -17.63
N ASP A 528 16.90 -6.33 -16.58
CA ASP A 528 15.59 -6.75 -16.12
C ASP A 528 15.17 -6.07 -14.81
N GLU A 529 13.86 -6.04 -14.58
CA GLU A 529 13.31 -5.37 -13.41
C GLU A 529 13.18 -6.35 -12.24
N VAL A 530 13.85 -6.04 -11.13
CA VAL A 530 13.61 -6.70 -9.84
C VAL A 530 12.15 -6.51 -9.44
N ILE A 531 11.44 -7.61 -9.17
CA ILE A 531 10.07 -7.58 -8.66
C ILE A 531 9.95 -8.31 -7.32
N TYR A 532 8.88 -8.01 -6.59
CA TYR A 532 8.50 -8.68 -5.36
C TYR A 532 7.13 -9.35 -5.48
N CYS A 533 7.06 -10.56 -4.96
CA CYS A 533 5.85 -11.34 -4.83
C CYS A 533 4.82 -10.63 -3.92
N PHE A 534 3.54 -10.68 -4.28
CA PHE A 534 2.46 -9.99 -3.57
C PHE A 534 1.42 -10.93 -2.93
N ASN A 535 1.55 -12.25 -3.08
CA ASN A 535 0.54 -13.22 -2.62
C ASN A 535 1.19 -14.51 -2.09
N VAL A 536 1.67 -14.50 -0.84
CA VAL A 536 2.59 -15.51 -0.27
C VAL A 536 2.23 -16.99 -0.53
N ASN A 537 0.94 -17.31 -0.66
CA ASN A 537 0.41 -18.68 -0.84
C ASN A 537 0.17 -19.11 -2.31
N ARG A 538 0.47 -18.29 -3.31
CA ARG A 538 0.34 -18.67 -4.74
C ARG A 538 1.71 -19.00 -5.36
N LYS A 539 1.72 -19.65 -6.54
CA LYS A 539 2.94 -20.05 -7.24
C LYS A 539 3.84 -18.84 -7.54
N ALA A 540 5.12 -18.99 -7.21
CA ALA A 540 6.20 -18.11 -7.65
C ALA A 540 6.29 -18.07 -9.20
N PRO A 541 6.98 -17.10 -9.83
CA PRO A 541 7.16 -17.11 -11.28
C PRO A 541 8.02 -18.31 -11.67
N MET A 542 7.92 -18.74 -12.93
CA MET A 542 8.57 -19.96 -13.39
C MET A 542 10.10 -19.85 -13.33
N GLU A 543 10.76 -20.93 -12.94
CA GLU A 543 12.23 -21.00 -12.85
C GLU A 543 12.87 -20.90 -14.23
N SER A 544 13.93 -20.08 -14.35
CA SER A 544 14.80 -19.97 -15.52
C SER A 544 16.25 -20.21 -15.10
N TYR A 545 17.02 -20.81 -16.01
CA TYR A 545 18.46 -21.07 -15.88
C TYR A 545 19.29 -20.16 -16.81
N ASP A 546 18.63 -19.27 -17.55
CA ASP A 546 19.10 -18.52 -18.72
C ASP A 546 18.43 -17.13 -18.78
N TYR A 547 18.31 -16.49 -17.60
CA TYR A 547 17.84 -15.10 -17.42
C TYR A 547 16.55 -14.74 -18.17
N GLY A 548 15.61 -15.69 -18.25
CA GLY A 548 14.32 -15.50 -18.90
C GLY A 548 14.22 -16.06 -20.32
N GLU A 549 15.31 -16.49 -20.99
CA GLU A 549 15.23 -17.03 -22.36
C GLU A 549 14.28 -18.24 -22.42
N SER A 550 14.43 -19.16 -21.47
CA SER A 550 13.53 -20.29 -21.26
C SER A 550 13.07 -20.38 -19.80
N VAL A 551 11.91 -21.01 -19.61
CA VAL A 551 11.35 -21.28 -18.28
C VAL A 551 10.94 -22.74 -18.19
N ASN A 552 11.10 -23.34 -17.01
CA ASN A 552 10.96 -24.78 -16.81
C ASN A 552 9.48 -25.22 -16.88
N ALA A 553 9.02 -25.62 -18.07
CA ALA A 553 7.62 -25.80 -18.42
C ALA A 553 6.98 -27.13 -17.98
N TRP A 554 7.07 -27.47 -16.69
CA TRP A 554 6.26 -28.55 -16.09
C TRP A 554 4.76 -28.17 -16.10
N ASP A 555 4.46 -26.89 -15.86
CA ASP A 555 3.14 -26.29 -16.09
C ASP A 555 2.98 -25.96 -17.58
N LYS A 556 1.84 -26.36 -18.18
CA LYS A 556 1.65 -26.35 -19.65
C LYS A 556 1.47 -24.97 -20.30
N VAL A 557 1.30 -23.90 -19.51
CA VAL A 557 1.05 -22.54 -20.01
C VAL A 557 1.75 -21.53 -19.11
N GLU A 558 2.72 -20.81 -19.68
CA GLU A 558 3.44 -19.72 -19.03
C GLU A 558 2.50 -18.55 -18.66
N PRO A 559 2.50 -18.06 -17.41
CA PRO A 559 1.70 -16.89 -17.03
C PRO A 559 2.22 -15.62 -17.70
N LYS A 560 1.32 -14.70 -18.01
CA LYS A 560 1.63 -13.39 -18.61
C LYS A 560 1.07 -12.28 -17.74
N PHE A 561 1.80 -11.16 -17.69
CA PHE A 561 1.55 -10.08 -16.74
C PHE A 561 1.21 -8.76 -17.45
N LYS A 562 0.27 -7.99 -16.91
CA LYS A 562 0.01 -6.61 -17.34
C LYS A 562 0.45 -5.65 -16.24
N ALA A 563 1.16 -4.58 -16.60
CA ALA A 563 1.48 -3.51 -15.66
C ALA A 563 0.33 -2.51 -15.53
N GLU A 564 -0.05 -2.17 -14.30
CA GLU A 564 -0.89 -1.04 -13.96
C GLU A 564 -0.24 -0.14 -12.90
N TYR A 565 -0.54 1.16 -12.94
CA TYR A 565 -0.02 2.15 -12.01
C TYR A 565 -1.19 2.83 -11.28
N ASP A 566 -1.81 2.09 -10.36
CA ASP A 566 -2.79 2.61 -9.41
C ASP A 566 -2.41 2.16 -7.99
N GLN A 567 -2.40 3.09 -7.04
CA GLN A 567 -2.17 2.76 -5.62
C GLN A 567 -3.39 2.05 -5.02
N LYS A 568 -4.60 2.38 -5.47
CA LYS A 568 -5.85 1.95 -4.83
C LYS A 568 -6.23 0.52 -5.23
N SER A 569 -6.05 0.14 -6.50
CA SER A 569 -6.33 -1.21 -6.99
C SER A 569 -5.55 -2.30 -6.25
N MET A 570 -4.30 -2.03 -5.85
CA MET A 570 -3.40 -3.01 -5.21
C MET A 570 -4.05 -3.76 -4.03
N LYS A 571 -4.87 -3.08 -3.21
CA LYS A 571 -5.56 -3.72 -2.08
C LYS A 571 -6.51 -4.84 -2.54
N GLY A 572 -7.16 -4.70 -3.70
CA GLY A 572 -8.07 -5.72 -4.25
C GLY A 572 -7.38 -7.03 -4.65
N TYR A 573 -6.07 -7.01 -4.85
CA TYR A 573 -5.26 -8.19 -5.17
C TYR A 573 -4.60 -8.82 -3.94
N ALA A 574 -4.71 -8.22 -2.76
CA ALA A 574 -4.13 -8.69 -1.51
C ALA A 574 -4.98 -9.83 -0.91
N HIS A 575 -4.37 -10.90 -0.38
CA HIS A 575 -5.13 -11.99 0.22
C HIS A 575 -5.68 -11.64 1.60
N LYS A 576 -4.88 -10.92 2.40
CA LYS A 576 -5.23 -10.49 3.76
C LYS A 576 -4.53 -9.16 4.05
N PRO A 577 -5.02 -8.04 3.48
CA PRO A 577 -4.36 -6.74 3.62
C PRO A 577 -4.32 -6.30 5.09
N ARG A 578 -3.14 -5.87 5.57
CA ARG A 578 -2.98 -5.36 6.95
C ARG A 578 -3.50 -3.93 7.13
N ILE A 579 -3.69 -3.18 6.03
CA ILE A 579 -4.23 -1.82 6.00
C ILE A 579 -5.56 -1.82 5.25
N GLU A 580 -6.62 -1.30 5.88
CA GLU A 580 -7.97 -1.31 5.30
C GLU A 580 -8.24 -0.17 4.31
N ASP A 581 -7.61 1.00 4.49
CA ASP A 581 -7.75 2.09 3.52
C ASP A 581 -6.94 1.78 2.25
N PRO A 582 -7.56 1.72 1.05
CA PRO A 582 -6.85 1.31 -0.17
C PRO A 582 -5.72 2.26 -0.60
N LEU A 583 -5.85 3.56 -0.32
CA LEU A 583 -4.83 4.53 -0.68
C LEU A 583 -3.63 4.40 0.26
N LYS A 584 -3.87 4.38 1.59
CA LYS A 584 -2.80 4.17 2.59
C LYS A 584 -2.10 2.82 2.41
N PHE A 585 -2.85 1.78 2.02
CA PHE A 585 -2.29 0.48 1.67
C PHE A 585 -1.31 0.61 0.49
N GLY A 586 -1.73 1.22 -0.62
CA GLY A 586 -0.88 1.40 -1.81
C GLY A 586 0.34 2.28 -1.55
N GLU A 587 0.17 3.38 -0.80
CA GLU A 587 1.28 4.24 -0.40
C GLU A 587 2.28 3.51 0.51
N ALA A 588 1.83 2.68 1.46
CA ALA A 588 2.72 1.90 2.31
C ALA A 588 3.57 0.91 1.50
N ILE A 589 2.97 0.23 0.52
CA ILE A 589 3.69 -0.63 -0.44
C ILE A 589 4.73 0.20 -1.23
N GLN A 590 4.37 1.38 -1.73
CA GLN A 590 5.33 2.24 -2.44
C GLN A 590 6.47 2.74 -1.55
N ARG A 591 6.20 3.07 -0.28
CA ARG A 591 7.24 3.41 0.71
C ARG A 591 8.18 2.22 1.00
N VAL A 592 7.67 0.98 1.03
CA VAL A 592 8.52 -0.22 1.10
C VAL A 592 9.46 -0.29 -0.09
N ILE A 593 8.97 -0.10 -1.32
CA ILE A 593 9.82 -0.17 -2.52
C ILE A 593 10.80 1.02 -2.61
N TYR A 594 10.40 2.20 -2.15
CA TYR A 594 11.25 3.39 -2.11
C TYR A 594 12.43 3.26 -1.13
N ALA A 595 12.17 2.75 0.08
CA ALA A 595 13.19 2.55 1.11
C ALA A 595 13.91 1.20 1.03
N GLY A 596 13.35 0.21 0.35
CA GLY A 596 13.84 -1.16 0.20
C GLY A 596 14.81 -1.36 -0.98
N TYR A 597 15.15 -2.61 -1.27
CA TYR A 597 16.01 -2.97 -2.39
C TYR A 597 15.28 -2.80 -3.74
N PRO A 598 15.96 -2.40 -4.84
CA PRO A 598 17.35 -1.93 -4.91
C PRO A 598 17.53 -0.44 -4.57
N LYS A 599 16.45 0.35 -4.48
CA LYS A 599 16.49 1.83 -4.38
C LYS A 599 17.25 2.35 -3.16
N ASN A 600 17.03 1.74 -1.99
CA ASN A 600 17.65 2.06 -0.71
C ASN A 600 17.58 3.55 -0.32
N ALA A 601 16.52 4.28 -0.66
CA ALA A 601 16.50 5.74 -0.51
C ALA A 601 16.70 6.22 0.94
N MET A 602 16.32 5.37 1.91
CA MET A 602 16.45 5.63 3.36
C MET A 602 17.70 4.98 3.99
N LYS A 603 18.59 4.36 3.20
CA LYS A 603 19.84 3.72 3.65
C LYS A 603 19.68 2.59 4.68
N PHE A 604 18.51 1.94 4.71
CA PHE A 604 18.26 0.82 5.61
C PHE A 604 19.04 -0.45 5.21
N GLY A 605 19.49 -0.54 3.95
CA GLY A 605 20.29 -1.64 3.43
C GLY A 605 21.82 -1.50 3.54
N ASP A 606 22.35 -0.35 4.00
CA ASP A 606 23.80 -0.03 3.91
C ASP A 606 24.71 -1.01 4.67
N GLU A 607 24.19 -1.69 5.71
CA GLU A 607 24.92 -2.73 6.47
C GLU A 607 24.54 -4.18 6.09
N LEU A 608 23.72 -4.37 5.05
CA LEU A 608 23.20 -5.67 4.64
C LEU A 608 23.79 -6.15 3.32
N THR A 609 23.78 -7.48 3.10
CA THR A 609 24.00 -8.03 1.76
C THR A 609 22.79 -7.75 0.86
N PRO A 610 22.95 -7.67 -0.48
CA PRO A 610 21.83 -7.51 -1.40
C PRO A 610 20.72 -8.56 -1.18
N ALA A 611 21.09 -9.83 -0.96
CA ALA A 611 20.14 -10.90 -0.68
C ALA A 611 19.40 -10.71 0.66
N ALA A 612 20.09 -10.33 1.75
CA ALA A 612 19.46 -10.02 3.03
C ALA A 612 18.50 -8.82 2.91
N PHE A 613 18.88 -7.78 2.17
CA PHE A 613 18.06 -6.60 1.99
C PHE A 613 16.83 -6.87 1.09
N ARG A 614 17.00 -7.64 0.01
CA ARG A 614 15.90 -8.14 -0.83
C ARG A 614 14.96 -9.05 -0.02
N THR A 615 15.49 -9.83 0.93
CA THR A 615 14.71 -10.65 1.86
C THR A 615 13.78 -9.81 2.74
N ILE A 616 14.30 -8.79 3.41
CA ILE A 616 13.45 -7.95 4.28
C ILE A 616 12.48 -7.07 3.49
N THR A 617 12.84 -6.68 2.26
CA THR A 617 11.93 -5.97 1.35
C THR A 617 10.76 -6.86 0.94
N GLN A 618 11.03 -8.11 0.54
CA GLN A 618 9.99 -9.10 0.24
C GLN A 618 9.09 -9.41 1.44
N LEU A 619 9.67 -9.55 2.64
CA LEU A 619 8.89 -9.76 3.85
C LEU A 619 8.03 -8.54 4.19
N ALA A 620 8.52 -7.32 3.94
CA ALA A 620 7.75 -6.10 4.16
C ALA A 620 6.54 -6.00 3.21
N ILE A 621 6.65 -6.46 1.96
CA ILE A 621 5.49 -6.58 1.06
C ILE A 621 4.46 -7.57 1.63
N TYR A 622 4.88 -8.79 1.97
CA TYR A 622 3.99 -9.81 2.56
C TYR A 622 3.36 -9.38 3.90
N ASN A 623 4.07 -8.57 4.69
CA ASN A 623 3.55 -7.99 5.91
C ASN A 623 2.33 -7.10 5.65
N PHE A 624 2.24 -6.43 4.49
CA PHE A 624 1.08 -5.64 4.11
C PHE A 624 0.07 -6.43 3.29
N SER A 625 0.47 -7.22 2.28
CA SER A 625 -0.45 -7.92 1.35
C SER A 625 -1.14 -9.16 1.94
N ASP A 626 -0.45 -9.90 2.79
CA ASP A 626 -0.91 -11.19 3.32
C ASP A 626 -1.00 -11.19 4.86
N SER A 627 -0.72 -10.05 5.50
CA SER A 627 -0.53 -9.93 6.96
C SER A 627 0.48 -10.96 7.48
N PHE A 628 1.58 -11.14 6.78
CA PHE A 628 2.64 -12.11 7.09
C PHE A 628 3.93 -11.37 7.43
N GLY A 629 4.13 -11.07 8.71
CA GLY A 629 5.32 -10.38 9.25
C GLY A 629 5.92 -11.12 10.44
N LEU A 630 6.74 -10.42 11.23
CA LEU A 630 7.43 -11.00 12.39
C LEU A 630 6.49 -11.64 13.41
N GLU A 631 5.32 -11.02 13.67
CA GLU A 631 4.33 -11.53 14.63
C GLU A 631 3.67 -12.83 14.18
N GLU A 632 3.51 -13.03 12.87
CA GLU A 632 2.94 -14.27 12.31
C GLU A 632 4.02 -15.35 12.18
N ILE A 633 5.22 -15.00 11.71
CA ILE A 633 6.36 -15.92 11.64
C ILE A 633 6.71 -16.49 13.03
N ALA A 634 6.63 -15.69 14.09
CA ALA A 634 6.90 -16.14 15.46
C ALA A 634 5.88 -17.17 16.01
N LYS A 635 4.77 -17.43 15.29
CA LYS A 635 3.74 -18.43 15.63
C LYS A 635 3.85 -19.71 14.78
N LEU A 636 4.77 -19.74 13.81
CA LEU A 636 4.96 -20.83 12.84
C LEU A 636 6.22 -21.63 13.14
N ASN A 637 6.31 -22.85 12.60
CA ASN A 637 7.54 -23.61 12.58
C ASN A 637 8.45 -23.19 11.40
N GLU A 638 9.73 -23.54 11.44
CA GLU A 638 10.74 -23.10 10.44
C GLU A 638 10.36 -23.43 8.99
N ASN A 639 9.72 -24.59 8.76
CA ASN A 639 9.27 -25.03 7.43
C ASN A 639 8.02 -24.27 6.91
N GLU A 640 7.21 -23.70 7.81
CA GLU A 640 5.95 -23.03 7.47
C GLU A 640 6.17 -21.53 7.19
N ALA A 641 7.29 -20.97 7.63
CA ALA A 641 7.60 -19.55 7.49
C ALA A 641 8.13 -19.14 6.10
N HIS A 642 7.93 -19.93 5.03
CA HIS A 642 8.39 -19.66 3.66
C HIS A 642 9.89 -19.29 3.53
N GLY A 643 10.72 -19.80 4.44
CA GLY A 643 12.17 -19.51 4.54
C GLY A 643 12.53 -18.25 5.32
N PHE A 644 11.56 -17.51 5.88
CA PHE A 644 11.82 -16.28 6.63
C PHE A 644 12.10 -16.48 8.14
N PHE A 645 11.88 -17.68 8.70
CA PHE A 645 12.01 -17.96 10.14
C PHE A 645 13.35 -17.50 10.75
N GLY A 646 14.43 -17.60 9.98
CA GLY A 646 15.78 -17.21 10.41
C GLY A 646 15.92 -15.75 10.85
N ILE A 647 15.03 -14.84 10.43
CA ILE A 647 15.04 -13.43 10.88
C ILE A 647 14.83 -13.28 12.41
N LEU A 648 14.23 -14.29 13.05
CA LEU A 648 14.03 -14.32 14.50
C LEU A 648 15.24 -14.83 15.29
N LYS A 649 16.27 -15.38 14.62
CA LYS A 649 17.45 -15.93 15.28
C LYS A 649 18.38 -14.81 15.77
N PRO A 650 18.96 -14.88 16.99
CA PRO A 650 19.73 -13.78 17.59
C PRO A 650 20.89 -13.26 16.73
N GLU A 651 21.54 -14.13 15.96
CA GLU A 651 22.63 -13.79 15.03
C GLU A 651 22.20 -12.83 13.90
N ASN A 652 20.90 -12.75 13.60
CA ASN A 652 20.34 -11.92 12.53
C ASN A 652 19.73 -10.60 13.03
N VAL A 653 20.03 -10.17 14.26
CA VAL A 653 19.45 -8.97 14.89
C VAL A 653 19.51 -7.71 14.02
N LYS A 654 20.62 -7.46 13.32
CA LYS A 654 20.75 -6.29 12.41
C LYS A 654 19.78 -6.34 11.22
N ILE A 655 19.52 -7.55 10.68
CA ILE A 655 18.56 -7.76 9.58
C ILE A 655 17.14 -7.47 10.08
N LYS A 656 16.81 -7.94 11.30
CA LYS A 656 15.53 -7.67 11.96
C LYS A 656 15.33 -6.18 12.27
N GLU A 657 16.35 -5.48 12.78
CA GLU A 657 16.29 -4.03 13.01
C GLU A 657 16.09 -3.22 11.72
N ALA A 658 16.72 -3.63 10.62
CA ALA A 658 16.53 -3.00 9.30
C ALA A 658 15.12 -3.24 8.76
N TYR A 659 14.56 -4.44 8.95
CA TYR A 659 13.15 -4.72 8.63
C TYR A 659 12.20 -3.84 9.47
N GLU A 660 12.45 -3.69 10.76
CA GLU A 660 11.60 -2.89 11.66
C GLU A 660 11.61 -1.40 11.27
N LYS A 661 12.78 -0.86 10.89
CA LYS A 661 12.91 0.50 10.31
C LYS A 661 12.13 0.65 8.99
N LEU A 662 12.20 -0.36 8.12
CA LEU A 662 11.49 -0.38 6.84
C LEU A 662 9.96 -0.38 7.05
N ILE A 663 9.43 -1.19 7.97
CA ILE A 663 8.01 -1.18 8.33
C ILE A 663 7.60 0.14 8.97
N GLN A 664 8.40 0.70 9.89
CA GLN A 664 8.12 1.98 10.53
C GLN A 664 8.03 3.13 9.51
N TYR A 665 8.92 3.16 8.51
CA TYR A 665 8.85 4.12 7.42
C TYR A 665 7.61 3.90 6.54
N ALA A 666 7.29 2.65 6.20
CA ALA A 666 6.15 2.31 5.35
C ALA A 666 4.79 2.76 5.92
N VAL A 667 4.60 2.67 7.25
CA VAL A 667 3.37 3.13 7.93
C VAL A 667 3.37 4.61 8.31
N SER A 668 4.44 5.36 8.00
CA SER A 668 4.52 6.79 8.28
C SER A 668 3.80 7.63 7.22
N ASP A 669 3.40 8.85 7.59
CA ASP A 669 2.85 9.84 6.67
C ASP A 669 3.95 10.56 5.84
N SER A 670 5.11 9.92 5.62
CA SER A 670 6.20 10.49 4.82
C SER A 670 5.78 10.68 3.36
N GLU A 671 5.99 11.86 2.80
CA GLU A 671 5.72 12.12 1.38
C GLU A 671 6.68 11.33 0.48
N LEU A 672 6.14 10.78 -0.61
CA LEU A 672 6.92 10.18 -1.69
C LEU A 672 7.12 11.21 -2.81
N PRO A 673 8.30 11.24 -3.47
CA PRO A 673 8.48 12.01 -4.70
C PRO A 673 7.42 11.65 -5.75
N GLU A 674 6.93 12.63 -6.51
CA GLU A 674 5.80 12.48 -7.45
C GLU A 674 6.03 11.40 -8.53
N ASP A 675 7.30 11.15 -8.89
CA ASP A 675 7.75 10.13 -9.82
C ASP A 675 7.92 8.73 -9.18
N SER A 676 7.70 8.55 -7.88
CA SER A 676 7.91 7.28 -7.17
C SER A 676 6.82 6.22 -7.41
N ARG A 677 5.92 6.43 -8.38
CA ARG A 677 4.97 5.40 -8.82
C ARG A 677 5.74 4.22 -9.43
N VAL A 678 5.44 3.02 -8.94
CA VAL A 678 5.97 1.74 -9.44
C VAL A 678 4.85 0.91 -10.09
N PRO A 679 5.18 0.04 -11.06
CA PRO A 679 4.18 -0.82 -11.70
C PRO A 679 3.71 -1.93 -10.75
N PHE A 680 2.42 -2.24 -10.81
CA PHE A 680 1.85 -3.47 -10.28
C PHE A 680 1.58 -4.44 -11.44
N TYR A 681 2.18 -5.61 -11.38
CA TYR A 681 2.14 -6.64 -12.42
C TYR A 681 1.07 -7.68 -12.11
N VAL A 682 -0.05 -7.60 -12.80
CA VAL A 682 -1.22 -8.45 -12.59
C VAL A 682 -1.17 -9.67 -13.52
N THR A 683 -1.27 -10.87 -12.95
CA THR A 683 -1.19 -12.14 -13.69
C THR A 683 -2.48 -12.44 -14.46
N ASN A 684 -2.37 -13.05 -15.65
CA ASN A 684 -3.50 -13.67 -16.35
C ASN A 684 -3.89 -15.06 -15.81
N ASN A 685 -3.11 -15.63 -14.88
CA ASN A 685 -3.34 -16.95 -14.29
C ASN A 685 -3.33 -16.86 -12.75
N ILE A 686 -4.50 -17.07 -12.14
CA ILE A 686 -4.75 -16.90 -10.70
C ILE A 686 -3.97 -17.88 -9.80
N GLU A 687 -3.41 -18.97 -10.34
CA GLU A 687 -2.52 -19.87 -9.59
C GLU A 687 -1.18 -19.20 -9.22
N TYR A 688 -0.78 -18.17 -9.95
CA TYR A 688 0.48 -17.44 -9.76
C TYR A 688 0.29 -16.16 -8.94
N GLN A 689 1.39 -15.70 -8.35
CA GLN A 689 1.43 -14.42 -7.64
C GLN A 689 1.27 -13.24 -8.61
N ASN A 690 0.64 -12.17 -8.13
CA ASN A 690 0.89 -10.84 -8.68
C ASN A 690 2.23 -10.32 -8.14
N PHE A 691 2.78 -9.31 -8.80
CA PHE A 691 4.07 -8.72 -8.38
C PHE A 691 4.00 -7.20 -8.29
N ILE A 692 4.77 -6.64 -7.37
CA ILE A 692 5.08 -5.20 -7.35
C ILE A 692 6.48 -5.00 -7.94
N GLY A 693 6.60 -4.09 -8.89
CA GLY A 693 7.88 -3.73 -9.51
C GLY A 693 8.70 -2.76 -8.67
N THR A 694 9.89 -2.43 -9.18
CA THR A 694 10.86 -1.52 -8.54
C THR A 694 11.26 -0.34 -9.42
N TRP A 695 10.93 -0.36 -10.72
CA TRP A 695 11.21 0.75 -11.63
C TRP A 695 10.21 1.88 -11.38
N MET A 696 10.70 2.90 -10.67
CA MET A 696 10.02 4.17 -10.46
C MET A 696 10.08 5.04 -11.73
N ASN A 697 9.17 6.00 -11.80
CA ASN A 697 8.83 6.80 -12.98
C ASN A 697 8.21 5.92 -14.09
N PRO A 698 6.87 5.91 -14.25
CA PRO A 698 6.23 5.11 -15.27
C PRO A 698 6.79 5.44 -16.66
N GLN A 699 6.96 4.39 -17.47
CA GLN A 699 7.13 4.52 -18.93
C GLN A 699 5.96 5.32 -19.54
N SER A 700 5.96 5.60 -20.85
CA SER A 700 4.84 6.32 -21.47
C SER A 700 3.51 5.60 -21.17
N VAL A 701 2.70 6.20 -20.31
CA VAL A 701 1.45 5.65 -19.77
C VAL A 701 0.25 6.49 -20.19
N ILE A 702 -0.90 5.84 -20.29
CA ILE A 702 -2.19 6.46 -20.61
C ILE A 702 -3.24 6.14 -19.55
N PRO A 703 -4.19 7.06 -19.30
CA PRO A 703 -5.29 6.83 -18.38
C PRO A 703 -6.24 5.74 -18.88
N VAL A 704 -6.80 4.98 -17.94
CA VAL A 704 -7.80 3.95 -18.21
C VAL A 704 -9.20 4.45 -17.85
N VAL A 705 -10.16 4.18 -18.73
CA VAL A 705 -11.59 4.12 -18.41
C VAL A 705 -11.95 2.64 -18.40
N GLU A 706 -12.22 2.11 -17.22
CA GLU A 706 -12.44 0.69 -16.98
C GLU A 706 -13.94 0.42 -16.82
N MET A 707 -14.47 -0.50 -17.63
CA MET A 707 -15.84 -0.99 -17.52
C MET A 707 -15.82 -2.42 -17.02
N ILE A 708 -16.57 -2.68 -15.94
CA ILE A 708 -16.61 -3.98 -15.27
C ILE A 708 -18.04 -4.52 -15.42
N ASP A 709 -18.19 -5.68 -16.05
CA ASP A 709 -19.43 -6.43 -15.91
C ASP A 709 -19.39 -7.21 -14.62
N LYS A 710 -20.49 -7.15 -13.90
CA LYS A 710 -20.77 -8.18 -12.91
C LYS A 710 -20.96 -9.47 -13.67
N VAL A 711 -20.26 -10.51 -13.24
CA VAL A 711 -20.60 -11.85 -13.72
C VAL A 711 -22.08 -12.04 -13.41
N ILE A 712 -22.87 -12.54 -14.36
CA ILE A 712 -23.97 -13.40 -13.97
C ILE A 712 -23.28 -14.66 -13.47
N VAL A 713 -22.76 -14.57 -12.23
CA VAL A 713 -23.02 -15.64 -11.28
C VAL A 713 -24.49 -15.96 -11.52
N PRO A 714 -24.87 -17.17 -11.97
CA PRO A 714 -26.23 -17.60 -11.77
C PRO A 714 -26.38 -17.53 -10.26
N GLN A 715 -26.97 -16.42 -9.78
CA GLN A 715 -26.80 -15.85 -8.44
C GLN A 715 -26.66 -17.03 -7.51
N ASP A 716 -25.45 -17.32 -6.97
CA ASP A 716 -25.16 -18.69 -6.45
C ASP A 716 -26.33 -19.04 -5.56
N LYS A 717 -27.14 -20.02 -5.97
CA LYS A 717 -28.61 -19.90 -5.84
C LYS A 717 -29.00 -20.21 -4.43
N ALA A 718 -28.81 -19.24 -3.55
CA ALA A 718 -27.96 -19.35 -2.35
C ALA A 718 -28.07 -20.69 -1.68
N LYS A 719 -27.29 -21.64 -2.20
CA LYS A 719 -27.63 -23.07 -2.38
C LYS A 719 -28.94 -23.42 -1.66
N THR A 720 -30.07 -23.16 -2.30
CA THR A 720 -31.35 -23.09 -1.58
C THR A 720 -32.00 -24.47 -1.49
N ALA A 721 -32.38 -24.91 -0.30
CA ALA A 721 -33.23 -26.08 -0.14
C ALA A 721 -34.69 -25.68 -0.35
N SER A 722 -35.46 -26.50 -1.08
CA SER A 722 -36.92 -26.35 -1.13
C SER A 722 -37.51 -26.82 0.20
N VAL A 723 -38.17 -25.93 0.93
CA VAL A 723 -38.84 -26.24 2.21
C VAL A 723 -40.35 -26.19 2.00
N VAL A 724 -41.04 -27.22 2.50
CA VAL A 724 -42.50 -27.35 2.41
C VAL A 724 -43.10 -27.04 3.78
N PHE A 725 -44.01 -26.08 3.82
CA PHE A 725 -44.70 -25.65 5.03
C PHE A 725 -46.15 -26.13 4.98
N SER A 726 -46.46 -27.11 5.82
CA SER A 726 -47.77 -27.73 5.95
C SER A 726 -48.46 -27.21 7.22
N LYS A 727 -49.72 -26.79 7.10
CA LYS A 727 -50.49 -26.24 8.22
C LYS A 727 -51.72 -27.09 8.42
N VAL A 728 -51.81 -27.84 9.52
CA VAL A 728 -52.85 -28.87 9.68
C VAL A 728 -53.65 -28.74 10.97
N VAL A 729 -54.81 -29.41 11.01
CA VAL A 729 -55.55 -29.65 12.25
C VAL A 729 -54.87 -30.75 13.06
N ALA A 730 -54.55 -30.46 14.32
CA ALA A 730 -53.94 -31.41 15.24
C ALA A 730 -54.78 -32.68 15.40
N GLY A 731 -54.14 -33.84 15.22
CA GLY A 731 -54.78 -35.16 15.33
C GLY A 731 -55.57 -35.63 14.10
N GLN A 732 -55.91 -34.74 13.15
CA GLN A 732 -56.60 -35.11 11.90
C GLN A 732 -55.64 -35.15 10.71
N GLY A 733 -54.73 -34.18 10.60
CA GLY A 733 -53.73 -34.11 9.53
C GLY A 733 -54.20 -33.44 8.23
N ASP A 734 -55.47 -33.03 8.16
CA ASP A 734 -55.99 -32.23 7.05
C ASP A 734 -55.41 -30.80 7.04
N GLU A 735 -55.12 -30.27 5.85
CA GLU A 735 -54.62 -28.90 5.67
C GLU A 735 -55.66 -27.84 6.06
N LEU A 736 -55.22 -26.88 6.85
CA LEU A 736 -56.03 -25.89 7.55
C LEU A 736 -55.85 -24.52 6.89
N LYS A 737 -56.93 -24.00 6.31
CA LYS A 737 -57.00 -22.70 5.63
C LYS A 737 -57.23 -21.54 6.61
N GLY A 738 -56.62 -20.39 6.34
CA GLY A 738 -56.90 -19.11 7.01
C GLY A 738 -55.93 -18.71 8.12
N ALA A 739 -54.85 -19.46 8.34
CA ALA A 739 -53.81 -19.12 9.31
C ALA A 739 -52.87 -18.06 8.71
N SER A 740 -52.54 -17.01 9.45
CA SER A 740 -51.52 -16.03 9.04
C SER A 740 -50.15 -16.49 9.52
N LEU A 741 -49.29 -16.91 8.59
CA LEU A 741 -47.99 -17.51 8.84
C LEU A 741 -46.86 -16.60 8.35
N LYS A 742 -45.71 -16.69 9.01
CA LYS A 742 -44.44 -16.13 8.53
C LYS A 742 -43.27 -17.02 8.87
N VAL A 743 -42.21 -16.92 8.08
CA VAL A 743 -40.89 -17.46 8.41
C VAL A 743 -39.97 -16.28 8.70
N VAL A 744 -39.29 -16.33 9.85
CA VAL A 744 -38.28 -15.35 10.26
C VAL A 744 -36.89 -15.99 10.34
N LYS A 745 -35.84 -15.17 10.21
CA LYS A 745 -34.44 -15.58 10.31
C LYS A 745 -33.95 -15.59 11.77
N GLY A 746 -33.24 -16.64 12.18
CA GLY A 746 -32.79 -16.87 13.56
C GLY A 746 -33.69 -17.84 14.35
N GLU A 747 -33.37 -18.06 15.63
CA GLU A 747 -34.16 -18.94 16.52
C GLU A 747 -35.35 -18.26 17.23
N LYS A 748 -35.50 -16.94 17.07
CA LYS A 748 -36.51 -16.15 17.78
C LYS A 748 -37.63 -15.70 16.84
N ALA A 749 -38.85 -15.64 17.38
CA ALA A 749 -40.05 -15.21 16.65
C ALA A 749 -40.09 -13.71 16.29
N ASP A 750 -39.16 -12.89 16.81
CA ASP A 750 -38.98 -11.46 16.53
C ASP A 750 -37.89 -11.17 15.48
N GLY A 751 -37.35 -12.21 14.82
CA GLY A 751 -36.37 -12.09 13.75
C GLY A 751 -36.88 -11.41 12.46
N GLU A 752 -35.95 -11.16 11.53
CA GLU A 752 -36.23 -10.60 10.21
C GLU A 752 -37.19 -11.49 9.41
N VAL A 753 -38.25 -10.91 8.84
CA VAL A 753 -39.27 -11.64 8.08
C VAL A 753 -38.77 -12.00 6.68
N VAL A 754 -38.66 -13.29 6.41
CA VAL A 754 -38.23 -13.83 5.10
C VAL A 754 -39.42 -13.98 4.15
N LYS A 755 -40.57 -14.45 4.66
CA LYS A 755 -41.83 -14.55 3.91
C LYS A 755 -43.02 -14.58 4.86
N SER A 756 -44.15 -14.02 4.44
CA SER A 756 -45.45 -14.14 5.11
C SER A 756 -46.52 -14.55 4.11
N TRP A 757 -47.50 -15.36 4.56
CA TRP A 757 -48.63 -15.79 3.74
C TRP A 757 -49.84 -16.18 4.61
N THR A 758 -51.02 -16.30 3.99
CA THR A 758 -52.19 -16.93 4.62
C THR A 758 -52.32 -18.34 4.08
N SER A 759 -52.50 -19.35 4.96
CA SER A 759 -52.67 -20.74 4.54
C SER A 759 -53.93 -20.90 3.67
N THR A 760 -53.81 -21.65 2.58
CA THR A 760 -54.86 -21.77 1.55
C THR A 760 -55.67 -23.07 1.62
N GLY A 761 -55.22 -24.04 2.43
CA GLY A 761 -55.69 -25.44 2.41
C GLY A 761 -54.79 -26.37 1.58
N THR A 762 -53.59 -25.91 1.21
CA THR A 762 -52.52 -26.71 0.57
C THR A 762 -51.17 -26.29 1.16
N PRO A 763 -50.15 -27.18 1.20
CA PRO A 763 -48.81 -26.80 1.67
C PRO A 763 -48.20 -25.67 0.84
N GLU A 764 -47.59 -24.71 1.52
CA GLU A 764 -46.82 -23.63 0.88
C GLU A 764 -45.37 -24.09 0.68
N THR A 765 -44.78 -23.88 -0.50
CA THR A 765 -43.41 -24.32 -0.79
C THR A 765 -42.57 -23.18 -1.32
N PHE A 766 -41.41 -22.94 -0.73
CA PHE A 766 -40.43 -21.99 -1.23
C PHE A 766 -39.01 -22.37 -0.83
N ALA A 767 -38.05 -21.79 -1.53
CA ALA A 767 -36.64 -22.09 -1.35
C ALA A 767 -36.02 -21.20 -0.27
N LEU A 768 -35.16 -21.76 0.59
CA LEU A 768 -34.46 -21.07 1.66
C LEU A 768 -32.96 -21.37 1.60
N GLU A 769 -32.16 -20.36 1.94
CA GLU A 769 -30.70 -20.45 2.04
C GLU A 769 -30.27 -21.32 3.26
N PRO A 770 -29.02 -21.78 3.34
CA PRO A 770 -28.49 -22.40 4.55
C PRO A 770 -28.58 -21.45 5.75
N GLY A 771 -29.17 -21.89 6.85
CA GLY A 771 -29.40 -21.02 8.01
C GLY A 771 -30.40 -21.58 9.01
N VAL A 772 -30.58 -20.86 10.12
CA VAL A 772 -31.59 -21.16 11.14
C VAL A 772 -32.76 -20.20 11.00
N TYR A 773 -33.98 -20.71 11.11
CA TYR A 773 -35.23 -20.00 10.88
C TYR A 773 -36.29 -20.43 11.90
N THR A 774 -37.32 -19.59 12.07
CA THR A 774 -38.49 -19.92 12.87
C THR A 774 -39.77 -19.69 12.07
N LEU A 775 -40.61 -20.72 11.95
CA LEU A 775 -41.99 -20.60 11.47
C LEU A 775 -42.87 -20.08 12.61
N VAL A 776 -43.51 -18.94 12.41
CA VAL A 776 -44.37 -18.26 13.38
C VAL A 776 -45.78 -18.15 12.80
N GLU A 777 -46.78 -18.56 13.56
CA GLU A 777 -48.16 -18.17 13.28
C GLU A 777 -48.44 -16.83 13.95
N ASP A 778 -48.76 -15.79 13.18
CA ASP A 778 -49.15 -14.49 13.74
C ASP A 778 -50.61 -14.49 14.19
N GLN A 779 -51.51 -15.11 13.41
CA GLN A 779 -52.94 -15.26 13.72
C GLN A 779 -53.42 -16.67 13.36
N ALA A 780 -54.03 -17.35 14.33
CA ALA A 780 -54.70 -18.63 14.10
C ALA A 780 -56.01 -18.44 13.32
N PRO A 781 -56.47 -19.46 12.57
CA PRO A 781 -57.81 -19.45 11.98
C PRO A 781 -58.90 -19.36 13.06
N LEU A 782 -60.07 -18.87 12.65
CA LEU A 782 -61.22 -18.76 13.53
C LEU A 782 -61.69 -20.15 14.00
N GLY A 783 -61.87 -20.31 15.31
CA GLY A 783 -62.14 -21.62 15.92
C GLY A 783 -60.91 -22.44 16.30
N PHE A 784 -59.69 -21.90 16.12
CA PHE A 784 -58.43 -22.57 16.49
C PHE A 784 -57.59 -21.76 17.48
N MET A 785 -56.73 -22.45 18.24
CA MET A 785 -55.75 -21.83 19.13
C MET A 785 -54.42 -21.66 18.40
N LYS A 786 -53.74 -20.54 18.67
CA LYS A 786 -52.45 -20.21 18.05
C LYS A 786 -51.38 -21.24 18.39
N ALA A 787 -50.74 -21.79 17.37
CA ALA A 787 -49.63 -22.74 17.51
C ALA A 787 -48.37 -22.08 18.09
N GLU A 788 -47.55 -22.88 18.78
CA GLU A 788 -46.20 -22.49 19.16
C GLU A 788 -45.29 -22.40 17.93
N ALA A 789 -44.32 -21.49 17.97
CA ALA A 789 -43.40 -21.26 16.86
C ALA A 789 -42.42 -22.45 16.70
N ILE A 790 -42.14 -22.83 15.45
CA ILE A 790 -41.30 -24.00 15.13
C ILE A 790 -39.96 -23.52 14.58
N THR A 791 -38.89 -23.73 15.34
CA THR A 791 -37.51 -23.45 14.89
C THR A 791 -36.96 -24.62 14.09
N PHE A 792 -36.42 -24.32 12.91
CA PHE A 792 -35.84 -25.28 11.97
C PHE A 792 -34.54 -24.71 11.36
N ARG A 793 -33.70 -25.57 10.79
CA ARG A 793 -32.50 -25.15 10.07
C ARG A 793 -32.39 -25.84 8.73
N VAL A 794 -31.82 -25.12 7.77
CA VAL A 794 -31.53 -25.56 6.41
C VAL A 794 -30.02 -25.75 6.28
N GLY A 795 -29.60 -26.87 5.69
CA GLY A 795 -28.19 -27.20 5.51
C GLY A 795 -27.94 -28.14 4.33
N PHE A 796 -26.66 -28.44 4.09
CA PHE A 796 -26.21 -29.32 3.01
C PHE A 796 -25.07 -30.21 3.52
N ASP A 797 -25.07 -31.46 3.12
CA ASP A 797 -23.96 -32.39 3.34
C ASP A 797 -23.73 -33.26 2.09
N LYS A 798 -22.83 -34.24 2.19
CA LYS A 798 -22.46 -35.16 1.09
C LYS A 798 -23.58 -36.10 0.64
N ASP A 799 -24.53 -36.41 1.53
CA ASP A 799 -25.64 -37.34 1.29
C ASP A 799 -26.94 -36.57 0.94
N HIS A 800 -27.02 -35.29 1.31
CA HIS A 800 -28.14 -34.37 1.08
C HIS A 800 -27.75 -33.19 0.16
N ALA A 801 -27.24 -33.49 -1.05
CA ALA A 801 -26.78 -32.47 -2.01
C ALA A 801 -27.88 -31.47 -2.45
N ASN A 802 -29.15 -31.87 -2.37
CA ASN A 802 -30.33 -31.04 -2.69
C ASN A 802 -30.90 -30.28 -1.46
N GLY A 803 -30.20 -30.34 -0.32
CA GLY A 803 -30.55 -29.68 0.93
C GLY A 803 -31.26 -30.60 1.92
N MET A 804 -31.04 -30.33 3.20
CA MET A 804 -31.70 -30.96 4.33
C MET A 804 -32.38 -29.91 5.21
N VAL A 805 -33.48 -30.31 5.86
CA VAL A 805 -34.19 -29.52 6.86
C VAL A 805 -34.19 -30.30 8.17
N GLU A 806 -33.75 -29.68 9.26
CA GLU A 806 -33.84 -30.26 10.60
C GLU A 806 -34.71 -29.38 11.50
N ILE A 807 -35.61 -29.99 12.27
CA ILE A 807 -36.49 -29.30 13.21
C ILE A 807 -35.92 -29.41 14.62
N LYS A 808 -35.99 -28.33 15.40
CA LYS A 808 -35.52 -28.25 16.79
C LYS A 808 -36.61 -28.68 17.76
N ALA A 809 -36.29 -29.63 18.65
CA ALA A 809 -37.13 -30.07 19.75
C ALA A 809 -36.30 -30.08 21.04
N GLY A 810 -36.50 -29.06 21.89
CA GLY A 810 -35.56 -28.75 22.98
C GLY A 810 -34.19 -28.39 22.40
N ASP A 811 -33.12 -28.98 22.93
CA ASP A 811 -31.75 -28.81 22.42
C ASP A 811 -31.39 -29.74 21.25
N LYS A 812 -32.31 -30.62 20.83
CA LYS A 812 -32.05 -31.64 19.80
C LYS A 812 -32.58 -31.22 18.44
N TRP A 813 -31.78 -31.47 17.41
CA TRP A 813 -32.15 -31.35 16.00
C TRP A 813 -32.52 -32.73 15.44
N THR A 814 -33.57 -32.81 14.64
CA THR A 814 -33.96 -34.04 13.92
C THR A 814 -34.33 -33.74 12.48
N LEU A 815 -33.80 -34.53 11.56
CA LEU A 815 -34.06 -34.46 10.12
C LEU A 815 -35.56 -34.61 9.80
N ALA A 816 -36.11 -33.62 9.10
CA ALA A 816 -37.49 -33.60 8.64
C ALA A 816 -37.64 -34.49 7.40
N LYS A 817 -38.68 -35.33 7.38
CA LYS A 817 -38.99 -36.17 6.22
C LYS A 817 -39.43 -35.28 5.05
N ASN A 818 -38.81 -35.49 3.88
CA ASN A 818 -39.09 -34.77 2.63
C ASN A 818 -39.01 -33.22 2.76
N SER A 819 -38.20 -32.68 3.68
CA SER A 819 -38.07 -31.25 3.94
C SER A 819 -39.38 -30.53 4.33
N VAL A 820 -40.31 -31.27 4.96
CA VAL A 820 -41.61 -30.73 5.41
C VAL A 820 -41.55 -30.25 6.86
N VAL A 821 -41.90 -28.98 7.09
CA VAL A 821 -42.18 -28.41 8.42
C VAL A 821 -43.70 -28.39 8.61
N VAL A 822 -44.20 -29.13 9.59
CA VAL A 822 -45.64 -29.26 9.88
C VAL A 822 -46.00 -28.49 11.14
N MET A 823 -46.90 -27.51 11.02
CA MET A 823 -47.45 -26.74 12.13
C MET A 823 -48.91 -27.13 12.38
N GLN A 824 -49.25 -27.48 13.62
CA GLN A 824 -50.55 -28.04 13.97
C GLN A 824 -51.35 -27.09 14.85
N ASP A 825 -52.59 -26.75 14.47
CA ASP A 825 -53.51 -26.06 15.39
C ASP A 825 -54.39 -27.04 16.13
N LYS A 826 -54.56 -26.78 17.41
CA LYS A 826 -55.59 -27.40 18.23
C LYS A 826 -56.87 -26.58 18.12
N ALA A 827 -57.99 -27.25 17.85
CA ALA A 827 -59.31 -26.60 17.86
C ALA A 827 -59.59 -25.94 19.22
N LYS A 828 -60.21 -24.75 19.19
CA LYS A 828 -60.87 -24.18 20.37
C LYS A 828 -62.08 -25.03 20.70
N THR A 829 -62.46 -25.03 21.98
CA THR A 829 -63.74 -25.57 22.42
C THR A 829 -64.59 -24.44 23.00
N ALA A 830 -65.91 -24.51 22.80
CA ALA A 830 -66.88 -23.59 23.38
C ALA A 830 -67.57 -24.28 24.55
N SER A 831 -67.78 -23.57 25.66
CA SER A 831 -68.58 -24.10 26.78
C SER A 831 -70.06 -24.06 26.42
N VAL A 832 -70.74 -25.22 26.48
CA VAL A 832 -72.18 -25.34 26.25
C VAL A 832 -72.85 -25.70 27.56
N VAL A 833 -73.93 -24.99 27.87
CA VAL A 833 -74.75 -25.22 29.08
C VAL A 833 -76.01 -25.96 28.67
N PHE A 834 -76.32 -27.06 29.33
CA PHE A 834 -77.49 -27.89 29.08
C PHE A 834 -78.43 -27.78 30.28
N SER A 835 -79.58 -27.15 30.04
CA SER A 835 -80.62 -26.90 31.04
C SER A 835 -81.82 -27.80 30.75
N LYS A 836 -82.36 -28.46 31.77
CA LYS A 836 -83.51 -29.36 31.62
C LYS A 836 -84.63 -28.85 32.50
N VAL A 837 -85.74 -28.40 31.93
CA VAL A 837 -86.78 -27.70 32.70
C VAL A 837 -88.18 -28.27 32.47
N VAL A 838 -89.11 -27.91 33.36
CA VAL A 838 -90.54 -28.17 33.17
C VAL A 838 -91.13 -27.16 32.19
N ALA A 839 -91.83 -27.64 31.16
CA ALA A 839 -92.50 -26.81 30.16
C ALA A 839 -93.48 -25.82 30.83
N GLY A 840 -93.39 -24.55 30.43
CA GLY A 840 -94.22 -23.46 30.95
C GLY A 840 -93.90 -22.97 32.37
N GLN A 841 -93.05 -23.65 33.15
CA GLN A 841 -92.65 -23.22 34.50
C GLN A 841 -91.20 -22.73 34.55
N GLY A 842 -90.28 -23.38 33.84
CA GLY A 842 -88.86 -22.97 33.75
C GLY A 842 -87.97 -23.43 34.91
N ASP A 843 -88.51 -24.13 35.91
CA ASP A 843 -87.72 -24.76 36.98
C ASP A 843 -86.91 -25.95 36.46
N GLU A 844 -85.67 -26.11 36.94
CA GLU A 844 -84.79 -27.24 36.60
C GLU A 844 -85.36 -28.58 37.10
N LEU A 845 -85.33 -29.58 36.21
CA LEU A 845 -86.00 -30.86 36.36
C LEU A 845 -84.97 -31.99 36.52
N LYS A 846 -85.04 -32.67 37.66
CA LYS A 846 -84.15 -33.77 38.05
C LYS A 846 -84.66 -35.13 37.57
N GLY A 847 -83.76 -36.00 37.14
CA GLY A 847 -84.03 -37.42 36.85
C GLY A 847 -84.14 -37.80 35.37
N ALA A 848 -83.99 -36.85 34.44
CA ALA A 848 -83.98 -37.14 33.00
C ALA A 848 -82.64 -37.79 32.61
N SER A 849 -82.66 -38.84 31.79
CA SER A 849 -81.45 -39.43 31.22
C SER A 849 -81.15 -38.76 29.88
N LEU A 850 -80.07 -37.98 29.82
CA LEU A 850 -79.69 -37.15 28.69
C LEU A 850 -78.39 -37.62 28.07
N LYS A 851 -78.25 -37.41 26.76
CA LYS A 851 -76.98 -37.53 26.04
C LYS A 851 -76.84 -36.44 24.98
N VAL A 852 -75.61 -36.09 24.66
CA VAL A 852 -75.26 -35.33 23.46
C VAL A 852 -74.59 -36.27 22.48
N VAL A 853 -75.11 -36.34 21.27
CA VAL A 853 -74.53 -37.08 20.15
C VAL A 853 -74.00 -36.13 19.08
N LYS A 854 -73.02 -36.58 18.29
CA LYS A 854 -72.44 -35.83 17.17
C LYS A 854 -73.28 -36.02 15.90
N GLY A 855 -73.56 -34.92 15.19
CA GLY A 855 -74.43 -34.88 14.00
C GLY A 855 -75.86 -34.46 14.30
N GLU A 856 -76.68 -34.31 13.25
CA GLU A 856 -78.09 -33.87 13.38
C GLU A 856 -79.04 -34.96 13.89
N LYS A 857 -78.64 -36.24 13.85
CA LYS A 857 -79.52 -37.36 14.19
C LYS A 857 -79.28 -37.88 15.60
N ALA A 858 -80.34 -38.39 16.23
CA ALA A 858 -80.30 -38.94 17.59
C ALA A 858 -79.53 -40.27 17.73
N ASP A 859 -79.14 -40.90 16.60
CA ASP A 859 -78.36 -42.14 16.51
C ASP A 859 -76.85 -41.91 16.28
N GLY A 860 -76.39 -40.66 16.37
CA GLY A 860 -74.97 -40.29 16.24
C GLY A 860 -74.06 -40.78 17.37
N GLU A 861 -72.75 -40.57 17.19
CA GLU A 861 -71.72 -40.93 18.18
C GLU A 861 -71.95 -40.19 19.51
N VAL A 862 -71.98 -40.92 20.63
CA VAL A 862 -72.21 -40.33 21.97
C VAL A 862 -70.97 -39.59 22.44
N VAL A 863 -71.10 -38.27 22.63
CA VAL A 863 -70.05 -37.39 23.13
C VAL A 863 -70.05 -37.35 24.66
N LYS A 864 -71.24 -37.33 25.27
CA LYS A 864 -71.43 -37.41 26.73
C LYS A 864 -72.85 -37.87 27.06
N SER A 865 -73.01 -38.61 28.15
CA SER A 865 -74.31 -38.95 28.76
C SER A 865 -74.30 -38.61 30.25
N TRP A 866 -75.45 -38.19 30.79
CA TRP A 866 -75.62 -37.87 32.21
C TRP A 866 -77.10 -37.97 32.63
N THR A 867 -77.36 -37.98 33.93
CA THR A 867 -78.71 -37.82 34.48
C THR A 867 -78.86 -36.40 35.03
N SER A 868 -79.97 -35.71 34.72
CA SER A 868 -80.19 -34.35 35.21
C SER A 868 -80.32 -34.32 36.74
N THR A 869 -79.65 -33.36 37.37
CA THR A 869 -79.48 -33.29 38.84
C THR A 869 -80.40 -32.27 39.52
N GLY A 870 -81.07 -31.41 38.74
CA GLY A 870 -81.75 -30.20 39.22
C GLY A 870 -80.92 -28.92 39.10
N THR A 871 -79.80 -28.98 38.37
CA THR A 871 -78.97 -27.82 37.97
C THR A 871 -78.47 -28.02 36.54
N PRO A 872 -78.18 -26.95 35.78
CA PRO A 872 -77.63 -27.08 34.43
C PRO A 872 -76.29 -27.83 34.40
N GLU A 873 -76.12 -28.72 33.42
CA GLU A 873 -74.86 -29.42 33.16
C GLU A 873 -74.02 -28.57 32.18
N THR A 874 -72.70 -28.48 32.37
CA THR A 874 -71.84 -27.66 31.49
C THR A 874 -70.59 -28.42 31.08
N PHE A 875 -70.29 -28.43 29.78
CA PHE A 875 -69.04 -28.97 29.26
C PHE A 875 -68.65 -28.34 27.93
N ALA A 876 -67.37 -28.44 27.59
CA ALA A 876 -66.82 -27.85 26.39
C ALA A 876 -66.96 -28.80 25.18
N LEU A 877 -67.35 -28.25 24.04
CA LEU A 877 -67.50 -28.94 22.76
C LEU A 877 -66.64 -28.26 21.68
N GLU A 878 -66.15 -29.06 20.74
CA GLU A 878 -65.47 -28.57 19.52
C GLU A 878 -66.49 -27.93 18.55
N PRO A 879 -66.06 -27.18 17.51
CA PRO A 879 -66.94 -26.74 16.45
C PRO A 879 -67.60 -27.94 15.75
N GLY A 880 -68.92 -27.90 15.59
CA GLY A 880 -69.65 -29.03 15.02
C GLY A 880 -71.15 -28.95 15.25
N VAL A 881 -71.88 -29.86 14.59
CA VAL A 881 -73.32 -30.06 14.82
C VAL A 881 -73.50 -31.23 15.77
N TYR A 882 -74.43 -31.08 16.70
CA TYR A 882 -74.72 -32.01 17.78
C TYR A 882 -76.23 -32.10 18.00
N THR A 883 -76.68 -33.18 18.63
CA THR A 883 -78.08 -33.32 19.05
C THR A 883 -78.14 -33.72 20.52
N LEU A 884 -78.84 -32.92 21.33
CA LEU A 884 -79.23 -33.28 22.69
C LEU A 884 -80.44 -34.22 22.61
N VAL A 885 -80.27 -35.42 23.13
CA VAL A 885 -81.29 -36.49 23.12
C VAL A 885 -81.62 -36.82 24.57
N GLU A 886 -82.91 -36.80 24.90
CA GLU A 886 -83.39 -37.51 26.08
C GLU A 886 -83.57 -38.98 25.73
N ASP A 887 -82.96 -39.88 26.50
CA ASP A 887 -83.17 -41.31 26.37
C ASP A 887 -84.36 -41.77 27.21
N GLN A 888 -84.50 -41.25 28.44
CA GLN A 888 -85.59 -41.54 29.38
C GLN A 888 -86.06 -40.25 30.06
N ALA A 889 -87.36 -39.98 30.01
CA ALA A 889 -88.00 -38.89 30.71
C ALA A 889 -88.07 -39.15 32.24
N PRO A 890 -88.14 -38.10 33.08
CA PRO A 890 -88.49 -38.24 34.49
C PRO A 890 -89.90 -38.84 34.67
N LEU A 891 -90.14 -39.49 35.82
CA LEU A 891 -91.45 -40.09 36.13
C LEU A 891 -92.57 -39.02 36.14
N GLY A 892 -93.64 -39.25 35.37
CA GLY A 892 -94.77 -38.32 35.22
C GLY A 892 -94.60 -37.26 34.13
N PHE A 893 -93.57 -37.39 33.29
CA PHE A 893 -93.29 -36.49 32.16
C PHE A 893 -93.18 -37.27 30.85
N MET A 894 -93.64 -36.65 29.77
CA MET A 894 -93.48 -37.17 28.41
C MET A 894 -92.06 -36.87 27.91
N LYS A 895 -91.50 -37.80 27.13
CA LYS A 895 -90.17 -37.68 26.53
C LYS A 895 -90.09 -36.49 25.58
N ALA A 896 -89.12 -35.61 25.82
CA ALA A 896 -88.87 -34.44 24.96
C ALA A 896 -88.35 -34.84 23.56
N GLU A 897 -88.70 -34.02 22.56
CA GLU A 897 -88.07 -34.09 21.23
C GLU A 897 -86.59 -33.71 21.31
N ALA A 898 -85.77 -34.36 20.47
CA ALA A 898 -84.33 -34.12 20.46
C ALA A 898 -83.98 -32.74 19.88
N ILE A 899 -83.07 -32.02 20.53
CA ILE A 899 -82.70 -30.65 20.13
C ILE A 899 -81.37 -30.69 19.37
N THR A 900 -81.42 -30.43 18.07
CA THR A 900 -80.22 -30.20 17.26
C THR A 900 -79.67 -28.81 17.53
N PHE A 901 -78.39 -28.72 17.85
CA PHE A 901 -77.65 -27.48 18.04
C PHE A 901 -76.29 -27.55 17.36
N ARG A 902 -75.68 -26.40 17.05
CA ARG A 902 -74.33 -26.33 16.51
C ARG A 902 -73.47 -25.40 17.35
N VAL A 903 -72.22 -25.81 17.51
CA VAL A 903 -71.15 -25.06 18.15
C VAL A 903 -70.29 -24.45 17.06
N GLY A 904 -69.97 -23.17 17.16
CA GLY A 904 -69.15 -22.46 16.19
C GLY A 904 -68.39 -21.29 16.81
N PHE A 905 -67.63 -20.59 15.98
CA PHE A 905 -66.93 -19.36 16.33
C PHE A 905 -67.11 -18.38 15.18
N ASP A 906 -67.44 -17.13 15.50
CA ASP A 906 -67.43 -16.03 14.55
C ASP A 906 -66.59 -14.84 15.12
N LYS A 907 -66.53 -13.73 14.38
CA LYS A 907 -65.74 -12.54 14.76
C LYS A 907 -66.24 -11.85 16.04
N ASP A 908 -67.52 -11.97 16.37
CA ASP A 908 -68.16 -11.33 17.52
C ASP A 908 -68.25 -12.33 18.71
N HIS A 909 -68.18 -13.63 18.43
CA HIS A 909 -68.26 -14.74 19.38
C HIS A 909 -66.94 -15.53 19.45
N ALA A 910 -65.81 -14.85 19.69
CA ALA A 910 -64.46 -15.45 19.70
C ALA A 910 -64.22 -16.51 20.81
N ASN A 911 -65.10 -16.56 21.82
CA ASN A 911 -65.16 -17.55 22.90
C ASN A 911 -66.14 -18.71 22.62
N GLY A 912 -66.76 -18.71 21.44
CA GLY A 912 -67.71 -19.71 20.99
C GLY A 912 -69.15 -19.22 21.01
N MET A 913 -69.94 -19.71 20.05
CA MET A 913 -71.38 -19.53 19.96
C MET A 913 -72.07 -20.89 19.90
N VAL A 914 -73.31 -20.93 20.38
CA VAL A 914 -74.22 -22.07 20.22
C VAL A 914 -75.45 -21.58 19.48
N GLU A 915 -75.84 -22.25 18.41
CA GLU A 915 -77.10 -21.99 17.71
C GLU A 915 -77.98 -23.23 17.76
N ILE A 916 -79.27 -23.05 18.04
CA ILE A 916 -80.27 -24.14 18.05
C ILE A 916 -80.99 -24.15 16.70
N LYS A 917 -81.29 -25.35 16.19
CA LYS A 917 -82.02 -25.56 14.94
C LYS A 917 -83.53 -25.59 15.20
N ALA A 918 -84.29 -24.80 14.45
CA ALA A 918 -85.74 -24.79 14.44
C ALA A 918 -86.23 -24.86 12.97
N GLY A 919 -86.69 -26.04 12.55
CA GLY A 919 -86.87 -26.35 11.13
C GLY A 919 -85.55 -26.24 10.38
N ASP A 920 -85.53 -25.52 9.25
CA ASP A 920 -84.30 -25.26 8.49
C ASP A 920 -83.49 -24.04 8.99
N LYS A 921 -83.96 -23.34 10.03
CA LYS A 921 -83.34 -22.11 10.53
C LYS A 921 -82.50 -22.35 11.79
N TRP A 922 -81.35 -21.69 11.85
CA TRP A 922 -80.48 -21.63 13.03
C TRP A 922 -80.71 -20.31 13.79
N THR A 923 -80.71 -20.36 15.11
CA THR A 923 -80.85 -19.18 15.98
C THR A 923 -79.89 -19.24 17.17
N LEU A 924 -79.18 -18.13 17.42
CA LEU A 924 -78.23 -18.01 18.52
C LEU A 924 -78.89 -18.23 19.89
N ALA A 925 -78.36 -19.19 20.65
CA ALA A 925 -78.77 -19.49 22.00
C ALA A 925 -78.22 -18.43 22.96
N LYS A 926 -79.11 -17.85 23.78
CA LYS A 926 -78.71 -16.89 24.82
C LYS A 926 -77.74 -17.55 25.80
N ASN A 927 -76.59 -16.93 26.04
CA ASN A 927 -75.54 -17.39 26.96
C ASN A 927 -75.06 -18.84 26.69
N SER A 928 -75.13 -19.32 25.44
CA SER A 928 -74.77 -20.69 25.05
C SER A 928 -75.57 -21.79 25.78
N VAL A 929 -76.80 -21.49 26.20
CA VAL A 929 -77.68 -22.44 26.90
C VAL A 929 -78.61 -23.16 25.93
N VAL A 930 -78.51 -24.50 25.86
CA VAL A 930 -79.50 -25.39 25.23
C VAL A 930 -80.51 -25.80 26.30
N VAL A 931 -81.76 -25.38 26.15
CA VAL A 931 -82.85 -25.66 27.10
C VAL A 931 -83.78 -26.72 26.53
N MET A 932 -83.93 -27.85 27.22
CA MET A 932 -84.85 -28.93 26.86
C MET A 932 -86.01 -29.01 27.86
N GLN A 933 -87.24 -28.97 27.36
CA GLN A 933 -88.46 -28.86 28.19
C GLN A 933 -89.25 -30.16 28.16
N ASP A 934 -89.69 -30.66 29.32
CA ASP A 934 -90.68 -31.75 29.37
C ASP A 934 -92.09 -31.23 29.66
N GLU A 935 -93.04 -31.77 28.93
CA GLU A 935 -94.46 -31.69 29.28
C GLU A 935 -94.82 -32.79 30.28
N ARG A 936 -95.67 -32.47 31.26
CA ARG A 936 -96.22 -33.49 32.17
C ARG A 936 -97.12 -34.45 31.40
N GLU A 937 -97.09 -35.73 31.76
CA GLU A 937 -98.07 -36.70 31.25
C GLU A 937 -99.48 -36.23 31.62
N LYS A 938 -100.37 -36.17 30.63
CA LYS A 938 -101.80 -35.89 30.87
C LYS A 938 -102.38 -37.10 31.58
N THR A 939 -102.88 -36.91 32.79
CA THR A 939 -103.56 -37.96 33.57
C THR A 939 -104.72 -38.54 32.76
N PRO A 940 -104.73 -39.85 32.44
CA PRO A 940 -105.88 -40.48 31.81
C PRO A 940 -107.04 -40.58 32.82
N ASP A 941 -108.27 -40.33 32.35
CA ASP A 941 -109.45 -40.75 33.10
C ASP A 941 -109.44 -42.28 33.28
N THR A 942 -109.73 -42.71 34.51
CA THR A 942 -109.45 -44.05 35.04
C THR A 942 -110.64 -45.03 34.82
N PRO A 943 -110.49 -46.36 35.00
CA PRO A 943 -109.96 -47.31 34.01
C PRO A 943 -110.95 -48.46 33.69
N THR A 944 -110.59 -49.41 32.81
CA THR A 944 -111.18 -50.78 32.90
C THR A 944 -110.24 -51.92 32.48
N LYS A 945 -110.18 -52.93 33.37
CA LYS A 945 -109.63 -54.31 33.28
C LYS A 945 -110.33 -55.15 32.16
N PRO A 946 -110.01 -56.45 31.91
CA PRO A 946 -108.87 -57.31 32.32
C PRO A 946 -108.24 -58.20 31.18
N GLU A 947 -107.22 -59.01 31.53
CA GLU A 947 -106.89 -60.44 31.16
C GLU A 947 -107.45 -61.06 29.82
N GLU A 948 -106.83 -61.99 29.06
CA GLU A 948 -105.73 -62.98 29.20
C GLU A 948 -105.37 -63.55 27.76
N PRO A 949 -104.94 -64.82 27.48
CA PRO A 949 -103.58 -65.38 27.61
C PRO A 949 -102.96 -66.04 26.32
N LYS A 950 -101.62 -66.15 26.30
CA LYS A 950 -100.70 -67.24 25.82
C LYS A 950 -100.88 -68.00 24.46
N THR A 951 -99.71 -68.13 23.78
CA THR A 951 -99.07 -69.28 23.03
C THR A 951 -99.85 -70.58 22.74
N PRO A 952 -99.56 -71.32 21.62
CA PRO A 952 -98.31 -72.08 21.39
C PRO A 952 -97.83 -72.05 19.89
N GLU A 953 -96.89 -72.83 19.32
CA GLU A 953 -96.21 -74.11 19.67
C GLU A 953 -94.83 -74.27 18.96
N ALA A 954 -94.10 -75.35 19.24
CA ALA A 954 -92.72 -75.67 18.77
C ALA A 954 -92.76 -76.80 17.67
N PRO A 955 -91.81 -77.77 17.45
CA PRO A 955 -90.48 -78.06 18.05
C PRO A 955 -89.35 -78.74 17.16
N LYS A 956 -88.17 -79.02 17.78
CA LYS A 956 -87.10 -80.03 17.43
C LYS A 956 -86.16 -79.74 16.22
N VAL A 957 -84.87 -80.15 16.12
CA VAL A 957 -83.81 -80.83 16.94
C VAL A 957 -82.43 -80.60 16.22
N VAL A 958 -81.34 -80.06 16.79
CA VAL A 958 -80.22 -80.68 17.59
C VAL A 958 -79.43 -81.77 16.80
N PRO A 959 -78.07 -81.76 16.64
CA PRO A 959 -77.08 -81.69 17.74
C PRO A 959 -75.76 -80.89 17.54
N SER A 960 -75.04 -80.80 18.67
CA SER A 960 -73.69 -80.28 19.01
C SER A 960 -72.52 -81.05 18.31
N PRO A 961 -71.19 -80.76 18.52
CA PRO A 961 -70.53 -80.14 19.70
C PRO A 961 -69.27 -79.21 19.51
N LYS A 962 -68.97 -78.42 20.57
CA LYS A 962 -67.68 -78.11 21.27
C LYS A 962 -66.37 -77.89 20.45
N PHE A 963 -65.39 -77.07 20.87
CA PHE A 963 -64.79 -76.89 22.20
C PHE A 963 -64.00 -75.55 22.33
N GLU A 964 -63.70 -75.15 23.57
CA GLU A 964 -62.64 -74.18 23.96
C GLU A 964 -61.22 -74.79 23.72
N ASP A 965 -60.03 -74.20 23.93
CA ASP A 965 -59.59 -73.16 24.86
C ASP A 965 -58.12 -72.71 24.53
N SER A 966 -57.64 -71.65 25.20
CA SER A 966 -56.27 -71.44 25.70
C SER A 966 -55.11 -70.86 24.83
N LYS A 967 -54.67 -69.66 25.26
CA LYS A 967 -53.30 -69.21 25.66
C LYS A 967 -52.02 -69.48 24.79
N LYS A 968 -51.46 -68.35 24.31
CA LYS A 968 -50.08 -67.81 24.49
C LYS A 968 -48.81 -68.71 24.38
N SER A 969 -47.87 -68.16 23.58
CA SER A 969 -46.40 -68.07 23.77
C SER A 969 -45.48 -69.18 23.21
N GLY A 970 -44.28 -68.79 22.76
CA GLY A 970 -43.18 -69.69 22.39
C GLY A 970 -42.26 -69.13 21.29
N LEU A 971 -41.01 -68.79 21.63
CA LEU A 971 -39.97 -68.28 20.72
C LEU A 971 -38.82 -69.30 20.60
N ALA A 972 -38.06 -69.17 19.50
CA ALA A 972 -36.59 -69.33 19.37
C ALA A 972 -35.97 -70.59 18.69
N ARG A 973 -35.15 -70.30 17.65
CA ARG A 973 -33.75 -70.76 17.32
C ARG A 973 -33.48 -72.29 17.25
N THR A 974 -32.52 -72.84 16.49
CA THR A 974 -31.16 -72.42 16.06
C THR A 974 -30.65 -73.16 14.79
N GLY A 975 -29.62 -72.62 14.12
CA GLY A 975 -28.46 -73.38 13.59
C GLY A 975 -28.59 -74.08 12.22
N LEU A 976 -27.50 -74.40 11.49
CA LEU A 976 -26.07 -74.23 11.78
C LEU A 976 -25.21 -74.29 10.50
N ASP A 977 -24.13 -73.49 10.46
CA ASP A 977 -22.78 -73.62 9.85
C ASP A 977 -22.42 -74.43 8.56
N LEU A 978 -21.20 -74.08 8.10
CA LEU A 978 -20.27 -74.74 7.16
C LEU A 978 -20.31 -74.23 5.70
N GLY A 979 -19.19 -73.84 5.06
CA GLY A 979 -17.84 -73.65 5.60
C GLY A 979 -16.71 -73.74 4.55
N VAL A 980 -15.77 -72.80 4.64
CA VAL A 980 -14.35 -72.88 4.17
C VAL A 980 -14.10 -72.82 2.64
N ALA A 981 -12.91 -72.34 2.28
CA ALA A 981 -12.51 -71.83 0.97
C ALA A 981 -11.28 -72.56 0.37
N GLY A 982 -10.94 -72.21 -0.87
CA GLY A 982 -9.69 -72.57 -1.57
C GLY A 982 -9.84 -73.74 -2.56
N MET A 983 -9.05 -73.84 -3.65
CA MET A 983 -8.09 -72.89 -4.25
C MET A 983 -7.69 -73.39 -5.67
N VAL A 984 -7.23 -72.50 -6.55
CA VAL A 984 -6.23 -72.75 -7.63
C VAL A 984 -6.60 -73.63 -8.87
N ALA A 985 -7.02 -72.94 -9.95
CA ALA A 985 -6.33 -72.75 -11.25
C ALA A 985 -6.17 -73.82 -12.38
N THR A 986 -5.91 -73.27 -13.58
CA THR A 986 -5.49 -73.84 -14.89
C THR A 986 -6.59 -74.47 -15.79
N GLY A 987 -6.64 -74.25 -17.11
CA GLY A 987 -5.96 -73.26 -17.98
C GLY A 987 -6.07 -73.51 -19.50
N LEU A 988 -5.99 -72.44 -20.33
CA LEU A 988 -5.66 -72.39 -21.80
C LEU A 988 -6.69 -73.07 -22.78
N ILE A 989 -6.76 -72.87 -24.11
CA ILE A 989 -5.86 -72.37 -25.20
C ILE A 989 -6.66 -71.60 -26.31
N ALA A 990 -6.07 -70.51 -26.85
CA ALA A 990 -6.03 -69.89 -28.22
C ALA A 990 -7.13 -70.12 -29.33
N ALA A 991 -7.17 -69.47 -30.52
CA ALA A 991 -6.29 -68.51 -31.24
C ALA A 991 -7.05 -67.67 -32.30
N GLY A 992 -6.44 -66.56 -32.80
CA GLY A 992 -6.87 -65.85 -34.03
C GLY A 992 -6.12 -64.53 -34.27
N VAL A 993 -5.38 -64.38 -35.38
CA VAL A 993 -4.34 -63.34 -35.60
C VAL A 993 -4.16 -62.96 -37.09
N LEU A 994 -3.69 -61.71 -37.36
CA LEU A 994 -3.27 -61.08 -38.65
C LEU A 994 -4.40 -60.69 -39.64
N GLY A 995 -4.37 -59.54 -40.34
CA GLY A 995 -3.47 -58.36 -40.31
C GLY A 995 -3.27 -57.73 -41.71
N LEU A 996 -2.98 -56.41 -41.82
CA LEU A 996 -2.17 -55.76 -42.89
C LEU A 996 -2.12 -54.21 -42.79
N ALA A 997 -1.04 -53.62 -43.33
CA ALA A 997 -0.77 -52.17 -43.47
C ALA A 997 -0.39 -51.87 -44.95
N ALA A 998 -0.03 -50.68 -45.48
CA ALA A 998 0.29 -49.32 -44.98
C ALA A 998 0.32 -48.31 -46.18
N ARG A 999 0.24 -46.98 -45.96
CA ARG A 999 1.22 -45.94 -46.47
C ARG A 999 0.81 -44.45 -46.31
N LYS A 1000 1.76 -43.67 -45.74
CA LYS A 1000 2.28 -42.30 -46.06
C LYS A 1000 1.72 -41.56 -47.32
N ARG A 1001 1.73 -40.20 -47.46
CA ARG A 1001 2.54 -39.12 -46.81
C ARG A 1001 2.04 -37.67 -47.09
N ASN A 1002 2.20 -36.78 -46.10
CA ASN A 1002 2.64 -35.35 -46.08
C ASN A 1002 2.09 -34.20 -46.99
N LYS A 1003 2.10 -33.00 -46.36
CA LYS A 1003 1.88 -31.60 -46.83
C LYS A 1003 0.41 -31.22 -47.08
N ALA A 1004 -0.04 -30.00 -46.77
CA ALA A 1004 0.66 -28.82 -46.24
C ALA A 1004 0.21 -28.46 -44.81
#